data_AF-A0A3B0BVX2-F1
#
_entry.id   AF-A0A3B0BVX2-F1
#
_cell.length_a   1.000
_cell.length_b   1.000
_cell.length_c   1.000
_cell.angle_alpha   90.00
_cell.angle_beta   90.00
_cell.angle_gamma   90.00
#
_symmetry.space_group_name_H-M   'P 1'
#
loop_
_entity.id
_entity.type
_entity.pdbx_description
1 polymer ?
#
loop_
_entity_poly.entity_id
_entity_poly.type
_entity_poly.pdbx_seq_one_letter_code
_entity_poly.pdbx_strand_id
1 'polypeptide(L)'
;MQQVSPENYTRGESSLIHSFKKWAIVSLSLITMAASAGQTAAYAQIAGQTEAAQAATSGETLQNDLALFYKDLAGIPTYSSSNSGGVSAIGEQAFNVSVSQATTPNIAAARYGKGRVYLAGDDLYFKPSEQTDPDRLKLVRNSLLWLTQGSKSANPGVVDYEDALAGRGRLQMITTSPSSRFQVNPALPIDLKRIDSWSSAELDPARYPVAYVDFPIFQTSDADIPYLETYVRNGGSIAVAAKGWVLEAYAPNYLGDAYKGRTGNLGIDYPIQRLLNVFGLGLMNNTATKTNGLLPAPTAEQANGAHVLTLIAQAKAIEAGTLDIGEVKLGPPGANATTKLTIMASILGGTVQALTPKSPLYETIQGDIGNLARLSFPLDRSKAPYSSALLAFLLNQTGLEAAPAKSPFADHFPGVVPDTAQVIYGKTIEVDFGYSDYAYLRMYRPPGTWISTGLYAPPGKPVVIDVPAGVSGLDVQIGAHTDNLTSKDVWKRIPVVTKRQTLVPGPNTIQSAYGGLIYLIPTQPKPNTKTTVFISGGVQAPYYVLGQTSASEWKNSVRQYPAPWAELQGRRVVVTVPSSLIRQLDDPAQLMETWDAIVDYDDALAGLSPDSPPPHHSPIELPFRYVDDIQITAGSAHAGYPIMFDNYGTRLTDVANVRNKGWGIWHETGHEYQPNPWKWSAITEVSVNLYSLYVQEKFGNTSNLLSRDAQGKDSYDKAFAYLESGAPDKTYGNTSQLDLFGQLVLFKQLQLAYGWEFYTALHTYYRELPANQLPQNDQQRIDTFVVAASQLSGRNLLSFFDKWAMPYTKDAVRAKVQALGLPEPQTPVWTLQEANPLSPPTIELTPAPDDTGWNKTDVTFTVVSGGSQTPGVLARSQYRIGNTGTWTNYTSPVTIRTEGETNVYARMIDDAGLTSEYVLQTIRIKRPADQTPPVTTDDAKAGWYRSAQTVTLTATDDGTGVIRTFYSVDGAPYAEGRTIAVESEGVHTIRYYSIDAAGNEEAVRTATVRIDRSGPDVEANVTGSVYQTAPITISVRVTDSLSGVASTVYELDGNIAGNPVVFEPLALSVGTHLLRVTATDNAGNTSTKSFAFDVIVGIDQLDDILRTAGDKGWISNPGILQSLLAKADSVQKKRGDKEQALQALQALEHEVSAQSGKHIETGFASLLLADIRYMQSL
;
A
#
# COMPACT_ATOMS: atom_id res chain seq x y z
N MET A 1 -1.34 -57.36 -19.27
CA MET A 1 -2.34 -58.44 -19.19
C MET A 1 -3.25 -58.12 -18.01
N GLN A 2 -4.54 -57.95 -18.30
CA GLN A 2 -5.78 -58.06 -17.50
C GLN A 2 -5.82 -57.49 -16.06
N GLN A 3 -6.67 -56.48 -15.73
CA GLN A 3 -8.15 -56.54 -15.50
C GLN A 3 -8.50 -57.38 -14.25
N VAL A 4 -9.35 -57.02 -13.27
CA VAL A 4 -10.53 -56.13 -13.14
C VAL A 4 -10.93 -56.12 -11.63
N SER A 5 -11.52 -55.02 -11.13
CA SER A 5 -12.27 -54.95 -9.84
C SER A 5 -13.72 -55.44 -10.03
N PRO A 6 -14.45 -55.93 -9.01
CA PRO A 6 -15.43 -55.03 -8.37
C PRO A 6 -15.90 -55.36 -6.91
N GLU A 7 -16.20 -54.28 -6.19
CA GLU A 7 -17.40 -54.02 -5.36
C GLU A 7 -17.79 -54.79 -4.07
N ASN A 8 -18.32 -53.96 -3.15
CA ASN A 8 -19.38 -54.17 -2.14
C ASN A 8 -19.01 -54.61 -0.71
N TYR A 9 -18.69 -53.58 0.08
CA TYR A 9 -19.00 -53.49 1.51
C TYR A 9 -20.52 -53.38 1.73
N THR A 10 -21.12 -54.24 2.55
CA THR A 10 -22.29 -53.89 3.36
C THR A 10 -22.41 -54.76 4.62
N ARG A 11 -22.44 -54.04 5.76
CA ARG A 11 -23.23 -54.22 6.99
C ARG A 11 -23.06 -55.46 7.89
N GLY A 12 -22.61 -55.13 9.11
CA GLY A 12 -22.88 -55.84 10.36
C GLY A 12 -22.66 -54.91 11.58
N GLU A 13 -23.66 -54.08 11.86
CA GLU A 13 -24.11 -53.46 13.14
C GLU A 13 -23.09 -52.78 14.09
N SER A 14 -23.16 -51.48 14.43
CA SER A 14 -24.29 -50.61 14.84
C SER A 14 -24.89 -50.89 16.24
N SER A 15 -24.16 -50.56 17.30
CA SER A 15 -24.75 -49.94 18.49
C SER A 15 -23.71 -49.10 19.24
N LEU A 16 -23.77 -47.78 19.11
CA LEU A 16 -23.27 -46.74 20.05
C LEU A 16 -23.18 -45.34 19.42
N ILE A 17 -23.43 -45.22 18.11
CA ILE A 17 -23.48 -43.92 17.41
C ILE A 17 -24.91 -43.69 16.90
N HIS A 18 -25.86 -43.53 17.81
CA HIS A 18 -27.19 -42.98 17.50
C HIS A 18 -27.83 -42.13 18.62
N SER A 19 -27.07 -41.79 19.67
CA SER A 19 -27.60 -40.97 20.78
C SER A 19 -27.08 -39.52 20.82
N PHE A 20 -26.20 -39.11 19.91
CA PHE A 20 -25.61 -37.75 19.91
C PHE A 20 -25.96 -36.86 18.71
N LYS A 21 -26.76 -37.35 17.74
CA LYS A 21 -27.10 -36.60 16.50
C LYS A 21 -28.54 -36.09 16.40
N LYS A 22 -29.32 -36.09 17.50
CA LYS A 22 -30.69 -35.54 17.53
C LYS A 22 -30.90 -34.31 18.41
N TRP A 23 -29.85 -33.74 19.01
CA TRP A 23 -29.94 -32.53 19.85
C TRP A 23 -29.45 -31.23 19.20
N ALA A 24 -29.13 -31.21 17.90
CA ALA A 24 -28.51 -30.05 17.26
C ALA A 24 -29.29 -29.39 16.10
N ILE A 25 -30.50 -29.84 15.73
CA ILE A 25 -31.21 -29.30 14.53
C ILE A 25 -32.68 -28.88 14.77
N VAL A 26 -33.23 -28.89 15.99
CA VAL A 26 -34.63 -28.43 16.22
C VAL A 26 -34.78 -27.28 17.22
N SER A 27 -33.70 -26.73 17.79
CA SER A 27 -33.84 -25.70 18.84
C SER A 27 -33.63 -24.25 18.37
N LEU A 28 -33.33 -23.98 17.09
CA LEU A 28 -33.01 -22.60 16.64
C LEU A 28 -34.23 -21.75 16.20
N SER A 29 -35.45 -22.27 16.22
CA SER A 29 -36.66 -21.52 15.81
C SER A 29 -37.69 -21.32 16.94
N LEU A 30 -37.39 -21.75 18.16
CA LEU A 30 -38.23 -21.55 19.36
C LEU A 30 -37.57 -20.68 20.44
N ILE A 31 -36.28 -20.31 20.29
CA ILE A 31 -35.53 -19.55 21.29
C ILE A 31 -35.76 -18.03 21.19
N THR A 32 -36.25 -17.51 20.06
CA THR A 32 -36.51 -16.07 19.86
C THR A 32 -37.72 -15.53 20.63
N MET A 33 -38.65 -16.38 21.11
CA MET A 33 -39.78 -15.95 21.95
C MET A 33 -39.60 -16.24 23.45
N ALA A 34 -38.63 -17.09 23.84
CA ALA A 34 -38.31 -17.33 25.25
C ALA A 34 -37.24 -16.35 25.80
N ALA A 35 -36.48 -15.69 24.93
CA ALA A 35 -35.39 -14.80 25.30
C ALA A 35 -35.83 -13.50 26.02
N SER A 36 -37.03 -12.98 25.77
CA SER A 36 -37.53 -11.77 26.45
C SER A 36 -38.11 -12.04 27.83
N ALA A 37 -38.64 -13.25 28.08
CA ALA A 37 -39.15 -13.67 29.39
C ALA A 37 -38.07 -14.31 30.28
N GLY A 38 -37.05 -14.94 29.68
CA GLY A 38 -35.89 -15.48 30.38
C GLY A 38 -34.90 -14.41 30.85
N GLN A 39 -34.83 -13.26 30.16
CA GLN A 39 -33.99 -12.13 30.60
C GLN A 39 -34.51 -11.51 31.91
N THR A 40 -35.80 -11.25 32.08
CA THR A 40 -36.33 -10.70 33.33
C THR A 40 -36.22 -11.66 34.52
N ALA A 41 -36.30 -12.97 34.29
CA ALA A 41 -36.09 -13.99 35.33
C ALA A 41 -34.60 -14.14 35.73
N ALA A 42 -33.67 -14.08 34.76
CA ALA A 42 -32.23 -14.09 35.04
C ALA A 42 -31.75 -12.79 35.71
N TYR A 43 -32.35 -11.64 35.39
CA TYR A 43 -32.08 -10.35 36.06
C TYR A 43 -32.57 -10.36 37.52
N ALA A 44 -33.71 -10.98 37.82
CA ALA A 44 -34.18 -11.16 39.20
C ALA A 44 -33.33 -12.18 39.98
N GLN A 45 -32.78 -13.18 39.30
CA GLN A 45 -31.91 -14.19 39.90
C GLN A 45 -30.50 -13.64 40.20
N ILE A 46 -29.96 -12.77 39.34
CA ILE A 46 -28.69 -12.06 39.60
C ILE A 46 -28.89 -10.97 40.65
N ALA A 47 -29.98 -10.19 40.63
CA ALA A 47 -30.30 -9.22 41.68
C ALA A 47 -30.54 -9.89 43.06
N GLY A 48 -31.23 -11.05 43.07
CA GLY A 48 -31.39 -11.88 44.27
C GLY A 48 -30.09 -12.58 44.71
N GLN A 49 -29.14 -12.82 43.79
CA GLN A 49 -27.79 -13.26 44.12
C GLN A 49 -26.91 -12.11 44.64
N THR A 50 -27.18 -10.85 44.29
CA THR A 50 -26.51 -9.68 44.87
C THR A 50 -26.92 -9.44 46.34
N GLU A 51 -28.20 -9.69 46.67
CA GLU A 51 -28.66 -9.71 48.08
C GLU A 51 -28.10 -10.93 48.85
N ALA A 52 -27.89 -12.07 48.17
CA ALA A 52 -27.24 -13.24 48.77
C ALA A 52 -25.70 -13.08 48.92
N ALA A 53 -25.02 -12.37 48.02
CA ALA A 53 -23.61 -12.03 48.13
C ALA A 53 -23.34 -11.06 49.29
N GLN A 54 -24.31 -10.20 49.64
CA GLN A 54 -24.28 -9.41 50.87
C GLN A 54 -24.47 -10.25 52.15
N ALA A 55 -24.99 -11.48 52.05
CA ALA A 55 -25.24 -12.37 53.18
C ALA A 55 -24.14 -13.42 53.42
N ALA A 56 -23.16 -13.57 52.52
CA ALA A 56 -22.20 -14.69 52.53
C ALA A 56 -21.01 -14.54 53.50
N THR A 57 -20.83 -13.37 54.10
CA THR A 57 -20.27 -13.18 55.44
C THR A 57 -20.99 -11.94 55.95
N SER A 58 -21.64 -11.99 57.11
CA SER A 58 -22.20 -10.74 57.67
C SER A 58 -21.11 -9.66 57.62
N GLY A 59 -21.44 -8.43 57.22
CA GLY A 59 -20.41 -7.37 57.11
C GLY A 59 -19.54 -7.23 58.37
N GLU A 60 -20.12 -7.60 59.52
CA GLU A 60 -19.45 -7.75 60.81
C GLU A 60 -18.36 -8.86 60.83
N THR A 61 -18.63 -10.05 60.27
CA THR A 61 -17.64 -11.14 60.16
C THR A 61 -16.44 -10.73 59.31
N LEU A 62 -16.68 -10.12 58.13
CA LEU A 62 -15.60 -9.65 57.28
C LEU A 62 -14.79 -8.52 57.95
N GLN A 63 -15.45 -7.58 58.63
CA GLN A 63 -14.77 -6.51 59.34
C GLN A 63 -13.90 -7.05 60.49
N ASN A 64 -14.35 -8.11 61.18
CA ASN A 64 -13.58 -8.80 62.21
C ASN A 64 -12.36 -9.52 61.62
N ASP A 65 -12.50 -10.16 60.46
CA ASP A 65 -11.37 -10.77 59.74
C ASP A 65 -10.31 -9.73 59.37
N LEU A 66 -10.75 -8.61 58.78
CA LEU A 66 -9.85 -7.50 58.41
C LEU A 66 -9.16 -6.91 59.65
N ALA A 67 -9.88 -6.71 60.75
CA ALA A 67 -9.29 -6.25 62.01
C ALA A 67 -8.21 -7.21 62.54
N LEU A 68 -8.40 -8.54 62.37
CA LEU A 68 -7.39 -9.52 62.76
C LEU A 68 -6.12 -9.43 61.91
N PHE A 69 -6.26 -9.31 60.57
CA PHE A 69 -5.10 -9.17 59.67
C PHE A 69 -4.27 -7.92 59.96
N TYR A 70 -4.91 -6.83 60.38
CA TYR A 70 -4.27 -5.55 60.70
C TYR A 70 -3.91 -5.36 62.17
N LYS A 71 -4.11 -6.37 63.02
CA LYS A 71 -3.81 -6.29 64.46
C LYS A 71 -2.36 -5.86 64.70
N ASP A 72 -2.16 -4.80 65.48
CA ASP A 72 -0.86 -4.18 65.81
C ASP A 72 -0.06 -3.63 64.61
N LEU A 73 -0.71 -3.43 63.46
CA LEU A 73 -0.13 -2.83 62.27
C LEU A 73 -0.77 -1.47 61.98
N ALA A 74 0.06 -0.46 61.67
CA ALA A 74 -0.43 0.82 61.15
C ALA A 74 -0.97 0.70 59.71
N GLY A 75 -0.50 -0.31 58.98
CA GLY A 75 -0.90 -0.68 57.64
C GLY A 75 -0.04 -1.85 57.14
N ILE A 76 -0.41 -2.45 56.02
CA ILE A 76 0.42 -3.48 55.38
C ILE A 76 1.47 -2.78 54.50
N PRO A 77 2.77 -3.04 54.70
CA PRO A 77 3.82 -2.38 53.93
C PRO A 77 3.89 -2.84 52.47
N THR A 78 4.29 -1.94 51.58
CA THR A 78 4.56 -2.20 50.17
C THR A 78 6.03 -1.95 49.85
N TYR A 79 6.58 -2.69 48.88
CA TYR A 79 8.02 -2.68 48.60
C TYR A 79 8.29 -2.53 47.09
N SER A 80 8.83 -1.38 46.68
CA SER A 80 9.15 -1.06 45.28
C SER A 80 10.21 -1.98 44.68
N SER A 81 11.16 -2.46 45.48
CA SER A 81 12.20 -3.40 45.04
C SER A 81 11.65 -4.75 44.59
N SER A 82 10.44 -5.09 45.01
CA SER A 82 9.84 -6.40 44.81
C SER A 82 8.76 -6.42 43.72
N ASN A 83 8.13 -5.28 43.42
CA ASN A 83 6.98 -5.19 42.51
C ASN A 83 5.92 -6.28 42.80
N SER A 84 5.30 -6.24 43.99
CA SER A 84 4.30 -7.22 44.43
C SER A 84 3.25 -7.51 43.36
N GLY A 85 2.87 -8.76 43.19
CA GLY A 85 1.86 -9.19 42.23
C GLY A 85 0.43 -8.93 42.70
N GLY A 86 -0.49 -8.82 41.75
CA GLY A 86 -1.93 -8.77 42.02
C GLY A 86 -2.52 -10.12 42.41
N VAL A 87 -3.56 -10.10 43.25
CA VAL A 87 -4.36 -11.27 43.64
C VAL A 87 -5.84 -10.92 43.60
N SER A 88 -6.70 -11.93 43.44
CA SER A 88 -8.14 -11.76 43.27
C SER A 88 -8.93 -12.66 44.23
N ALA A 89 -10.02 -12.11 44.77
CA ALA A 89 -11.13 -12.86 45.33
C ALA A 89 -12.23 -13.01 44.27
N ILE A 90 -12.52 -14.26 43.89
CA ILE A 90 -13.42 -14.61 42.78
C ILE A 90 -14.61 -15.48 43.19
N GLY A 91 -14.54 -16.19 44.32
CA GLY A 91 -15.63 -17.02 44.85
C GLY A 91 -16.40 -16.32 45.97
N GLU A 92 -17.64 -16.77 46.25
CA GLU A 92 -18.54 -16.14 47.24
C GLU A 92 -18.01 -16.14 48.69
N GLN A 93 -17.10 -17.06 49.02
CA GLN A 93 -16.48 -17.18 50.34
C GLN A 93 -15.08 -16.58 50.40
N ALA A 94 -14.67 -15.85 49.34
CA ALA A 94 -13.40 -15.16 49.24
C ALA A 94 -13.56 -13.66 49.50
N PHE A 95 -12.50 -13.04 50.00
CA PHE A 95 -12.45 -11.60 50.23
C PHE A 95 -11.03 -11.05 50.07
N ASN A 96 -10.94 -9.77 49.71
CA ASN A 96 -9.65 -9.08 49.63
C ASN A 96 -9.25 -8.63 51.04
N VAL A 97 -8.04 -9.02 51.47
CA VAL A 97 -7.49 -8.62 52.77
C VAL A 97 -6.85 -7.24 52.67
N SER A 98 -6.16 -6.98 51.56
CA SER A 98 -5.47 -5.72 51.32
C SER A 98 -5.74 -5.22 49.91
N VAL A 99 -6.31 -4.02 49.82
CA VAL A 99 -6.68 -3.37 48.57
C VAL A 99 -5.76 -2.16 48.37
N SER A 100 -5.02 -2.13 47.27
CA SER A 100 -4.20 -0.97 46.93
C SER A 100 -5.07 0.26 46.68
N GLN A 101 -4.67 1.41 47.22
CA GLN A 101 -5.34 2.68 46.96
C GLN A 101 -5.11 3.23 45.55
N ALA A 102 -4.31 2.58 44.69
CA ALA A 102 -4.02 3.11 43.35
C ALA A 102 -4.11 2.05 42.23
N THR A 103 -4.26 0.77 42.58
CA THR A 103 -4.04 -0.36 41.65
C THR A 103 -4.83 -1.60 42.11
N THR A 104 -4.26 -2.81 42.14
CA THR A 104 -4.94 -4.08 42.44
C THR A 104 -4.69 -4.60 43.88
N PRO A 105 -5.54 -5.50 44.42
CA PRO A 105 -5.27 -6.17 45.68
C PRO A 105 -3.99 -7.00 45.64
N ASN A 106 -3.24 -7.06 46.75
CA ASN A 106 -2.01 -7.85 46.89
C ASN A 106 -2.13 -9.00 47.91
N ILE A 107 -3.21 -9.05 48.70
CA ILE A 107 -3.53 -10.15 49.61
C ILE A 107 -5.04 -10.44 49.55
N ALA A 108 -5.40 -11.71 49.40
CA ALA A 108 -6.77 -12.21 49.43
C ALA A 108 -6.85 -13.50 50.25
N ALA A 109 -8.04 -13.81 50.76
CA ALA A 109 -8.28 -14.97 51.59
C ALA A 109 -9.64 -15.58 51.28
N ALA A 110 -9.81 -16.88 51.56
CA ALA A 110 -11.06 -17.59 51.33
C ALA A 110 -11.33 -18.65 52.40
N ARG A 111 -12.61 -18.90 52.68
CA ARG A 111 -13.06 -20.06 53.44
C ARG A 111 -13.46 -21.16 52.46
N TYR A 112 -13.04 -22.40 52.72
CA TYR A 112 -13.36 -23.53 51.86
C TYR A 112 -13.57 -24.81 52.66
N GLY A 113 -14.78 -25.38 52.59
CA GLY A 113 -15.19 -26.47 53.48
C GLY A 113 -15.03 -26.06 54.95
N LYS A 114 -14.26 -26.82 55.73
CA LYS A 114 -13.94 -26.49 57.13
C LYS A 114 -12.64 -25.69 57.29
N GLY A 115 -11.89 -25.47 56.21
CA GLY A 115 -10.56 -24.89 56.21
C GLY A 115 -10.51 -23.47 55.66
N ARG A 116 -9.29 -22.93 55.54
CA ARG A 116 -9.03 -21.55 55.12
C ARG A 116 -7.85 -21.47 54.14
N VAL A 117 -7.89 -20.50 53.24
CA VAL A 117 -6.85 -20.29 52.23
C VAL A 117 -6.40 -18.83 52.28
N TYR A 118 -5.09 -18.61 52.35
CA TYR A 118 -4.45 -17.31 52.30
C TYR A 118 -3.60 -17.21 51.04
N LEU A 119 -3.78 -16.14 50.27
CA LEU A 119 -3.04 -15.86 49.04
C LEU A 119 -2.40 -14.48 49.12
N ALA A 120 -1.09 -14.42 48.93
CA ALA A 120 -0.36 -13.16 48.78
C ALA A 120 0.41 -13.09 47.45
N GLY A 121 0.45 -11.88 46.89
CA GLY A 121 1.12 -11.57 45.64
C GLY A 121 2.65 -11.47 45.73
N ASP A 122 3.25 -11.78 46.88
CA ASP A 122 4.69 -11.75 47.11
C ASP A 122 5.07 -12.66 48.27
N ASP A 123 6.21 -13.34 48.15
CA ASP A 123 6.85 -14.11 49.20
C ASP A 123 7.08 -13.28 50.47
N LEU A 124 7.32 -11.97 50.32
CA LEU A 124 7.56 -11.08 51.46
C LEU A 124 6.40 -11.05 52.47
N TYR A 125 5.17 -11.36 52.06
CA TYR A 125 3.98 -11.31 52.91
C TYR A 125 3.75 -12.57 53.75
N PHE A 126 4.45 -13.68 53.48
CA PHE A 126 4.27 -14.93 54.22
C PHE A 126 5.54 -15.75 54.48
N LYS A 127 6.70 -15.43 53.87
CA LYS A 127 7.99 -16.11 54.11
C LYS A 127 8.88 -15.33 55.11
N PRO A 128 8.83 -15.64 56.41
CA PRO A 128 9.70 -14.98 57.39
C PRO A 128 11.09 -15.62 57.44
N SER A 129 12.13 -14.88 57.04
CA SER A 129 13.54 -15.19 57.32
C SER A 129 14.03 -14.48 58.58
N GLU A 130 15.24 -14.80 59.07
CA GLU A 130 15.87 -14.09 60.20
C GLU A 130 16.00 -12.58 59.99
N GLN A 131 16.07 -12.12 58.74
CA GLN A 131 16.20 -10.71 58.34
C GLN A 131 14.84 -10.02 58.13
N THR A 132 13.73 -10.65 58.52
CA THR A 132 12.38 -10.11 58.32
C THR A 132 12.11 -8.96 59.28
N ASP A 133 11.63 -7.84 58.76
CA ASP A 133 11.30 -6.68 59.58
C ASP A 133 10.11 -6.94 60.53
N PRO A 134 9.98 -6.16 61.61
CA PRO A 134 8.96 -6.39 62.63
C PRO A 134 7.52 -6.37 62.12
N ASP A 135 7.20 -5.52 61.14
CA ASP A 135 5.83 -5.40 60.62
C ASP A 135 5.46 -6.60 59.73
N ARG A 136 6.42 -7.12 58.95
CA ARG A 136 6.25 -8.40 58.26
C ARG A 136 6.05 -9.56 59.23
N LEU A 137 6.78 -9.61 60.35
CA LEU A 137 6.57 -10.66 61.36
C LEU A 137 5.18 -10.58 61.99
N LYS A 138 4.65 -9.38 62.25
CA LYS A 138 3.27 -9.18 62.72
C LYS A 138 2.25 -9.62 61.68
N LEU A 139 2.47 -9.33 60.39
CA LEU A 139 1.58 -9.79 59.32
C LEU A 139 1.53 -11.33 59.22
N VAL A 140 2.69 -12.00 59.30
CA VAL A 140 2.75 -13.47 59.33
C VAL A 140 2.02 -14.00 60.56
N ARG A 141 2.26 -13.41 61.74
CA ARG A 141 1.56 -13.76 62.99
C ARG A 141 0.03 -13.63 62.83
N ASN A 142 -0.44 -12.52 62.31
CA ASN A 142 -1.88 -12.26 62.12
C ASN A 142 -2.50 -13.22 61.10
N SER A 143 -1.77 -13.52 60.02
CA SER A 143 -2.20 -14.48 59.00
C SER A 143 -2.33 -15.89 59.56
N LEU A 144 -1.38 -16.32 60.40
CA LEU A 144 -1.42 -17.63 61.08
C LEU A 144 -2.53 -17.71 62.13
N LEU A 145 -2.79 -16.63 62.88
CA LEU A 145 -3.96 -16.54 63.76
C LEU A 145 -5.25 -16.76 62.97
N TRP A 146 -5.40 -16.09 61.83
CA TRP A 146 -6.59 -16.25 60.98
C TRP A 146 -6.69 -17.65 60.37
N LEU A 147 -5.59 -18.19 59.83
CA LEU A 147 -5.54 -19.52 59.21
C LEU A 147 -5.87 -20.65 60.20
N THR A 148 -5.55 -20.49 61.48
CA THR A 148 -5.80 -21.52 62.52
C THR A 148 -7.05 -21.24 63.36
N GLN A 149 -7.76 -20.14 63.08
CA GLN A 149 -8.98 -19.80 63.79
C GLN A 149 -10.08 -20.81 63.48
N GLY A 150 -10.48 -21.58 64.50
CA GLY A 150 -11.47 -22.65 64.39
C GLY A 150 -10.88 -24.04 64.14
N SER A 151 -9.54 -24.18 64.05
CA SER A 151 -8.89 -25.48 63.87
C SER A 151 -9.23 -26.46 64.99
N LYS A 152 -9.39 -26.00 66.23
CA LYS A 152 -9.83 -26.84 67.37
C LYS A 152 -11.26 -27.35 67.22
N SER A 153 -12.14 -26.56 66.62
CA SER A 153 -13.52 -26.97 66.34
C SER A 153 -13.58 -28.01 65.22
N ALA A 154 -12.66 -27.92 64.24
CA ALA A 154 -12.54 -28.89 63.16
C ALA A 154 -11.82 -30.18 63.60
N ASN A 155 -10.78 -30.05 64.43
CA ASN A 155 -9.88 -31.11 64.88
C ASN A 155 -9.56 -30.95 66.38
N PRO A 156 -10.32 -31.61 67.27
CA PRO A 156 -10.11 -31.50 68.72
C PRO A 156 -8.69 -31.96 69.13
N GLY A 157 -7.97 -31.10 69.86
CA GLY A 157 -6.61 -31.38 70.36
C GLY A 157 -5.46 -30.85 69.49
N VAL A 158 -5.74 -30.22 68.34
CA VAL A 158 -4.70 -29.55 67.53
C VAL A 158 -4.18 -28.28 68.22
N VAL A 159 -2.86 -28.05 68.12
CA VAL A 159 -2.23 -26.79 68.56
C VAL A 159 -2.47 -25.74 67.49
N ASP A 160 -3.35 -24.78 67.77
CA ASP A 160 -3.53 -23.60 66.92
C ASP A 160 -2.44 -22.54 67.20
N TYR A 161 -2.43 -21.46 66.43
CA TYR A 161 -1.37 -20.46 66.59
C TYR A 161 -1.55 -19.61 67.86
N GLU A 162 -2.76 -19.51 68.40
CA GLU A 162 -3.01 -18.83 69.68
C GLU A 162 -2.40 -19.63 70.85
N ASP A 163 -2.51 -20.96 70.83
CA ASP A 163 -1.80 -21.85 71.75
C ASP A 163 -0.29 -21.71 71.65
N ALA A 164 0.22 -21.67 70.41
CA ALA A 164 1.66 -21.55 70.16
C ALA A 164 2.21 -20.22 70.72
N LEU A 165 1.50 -19.11 70.54
CA LEU A 165 1.87 -17.81 71.12
C LEU A 165 1.78 -17.80 72.66
N ALA A 166 0.86 -18.58 73.23
CA ALA A 166 0.71 -18.75 74.67
C ALA A 166 1.68 -19.78 75.29
N GLY A 167 2.58 -20.37 74.49
CA GLY A 167 3.55 -21.37 74.94
C GLY A 167 2.97 -22.77 75.19
N ARG A 168 1.75 -23.05 74.71
CA ARG A 168 1.07 -24.36 74.83
C ARG A 168 1.43 -25.33 73.70
N GLY A 169 2.70 -25.34 73.30
CA GLY A 169 3.21 -26.11 72.16
C GLY A 169 3.73 -25.21 71.03
N ARG A 170 4.08 -25.83 69.89
CA ARG A 170 4.51 -25.14 68.67
C ARG A 170 3.58 -25.52 67.52
N LEU A 171 3.22 -24.55 66.68
CA LEU A 171 2.37 -24.77 65.51
C LEU A 171 3.11 -25.67 64.51
N GLN A 172 2.50 -26.80 64.16
CA GLN A 172 3.06 -27.72 63.17
C GLN A 172 2.60 -27.32 61.77
N MET A 173 3.54 -26.93 60.91
CA MET A 173 3.30 -26.62 59.50
C MET A 173 3.87 -27.72 58.59
N ILE A 174 3.27 -27.93 57.42
CA ILE A 174 3.73 -28.90 56.41
C ILE A 174 4.03 -28.24 55.06
N THR A 175 5.08 -28.68 54.37
CA THR A 175 5.46 -28.13 53.06
C THR A 175 6.28 -29.12 52.22
N THR A 176 6.27 -28.96 50.91
CA THR A 176 7.25 -29.59 50.00
C THR A 176 8.48 -28.73 49.76
N SER A 177 8.54 -27.49 50.29
CA SER A 177 9.68 -26.60 50.09
C SER A 177 10.97 -27.08 50.77
N PRO A 178 12.10 -27.11 50.06
CA PRO A 178 13.39 -27.33 50.70
C PRO A 178 13.76 -26.14 51.60
N SER A 179 14.67 -26.38 52.54
CA SER A 179 15.16 -25.36 53.50
C SER A 179 15.81 -24.15 52.83
N SER A 180 16.32 -24.29 51.60
CA SER A 180 16.86 -23.18 50.81
C SER A 180 15.79 -22.17 50.36
N ARG A 181 14.50 -22.55 50.33
CA ARG A 181 13.39 -21.72 49.82
C ARG A 181 12.41 -21.26 50.88
N PHE A 182 12.20 -22.07 51.93
CA PHE A 182 11.34 -21.70 53.04
C PHE A 182 11.99 -22.05 54.37
N GLN A 183 12.24 -20.99 55.14
CA GLN A 183 12.79 -21.04 56.50
C GLN A 183 11.78 -20.39 57.44
N VAL A 184 11.84 -20.78 58.71
CA VAL A 184 11.02 -20.21 59.77
C VAL A 184 11.91 -19.31 60.60
N ASN A 185 11.51 -18.05 60.77
CA ASN A 185 12.20 -17.15 61.69
C ASN A 185 12.15 -17.74 63.12
N PRO A 186 13.29 -17.88 63.83
CA PRO A 186 13.34 -18.48 65.17
C PRO A 186 12.44 -17.81 66.21
N ALA A 187 12.04 -16.55 66.01
CA ALA A 187 11.13 -15.81 66.88
C ALA A 187 9.67 -16.31 66.80
N LEU A 188 9.32 -17.13 65.80
CA LEU A 188 7.97 -17.67 65.65
C LEU A 188 7.86 -19.08 66.26
N PRO A 189 6.80 -19.39 67.02
CA PRO A 189 6.61 -20.70 67.65
C PRO A 189 6.06 -21.74 66.65
N ILE A 190 6.81 -21.99 65.58
CA ILE A 190 6.43 -22.84 64.44
C ILE A 190 7.47 -23.94 64.23
N ASP A 191 7.02 -25.16 64.00
CA ASP A 191 7.84 -26.26 63.46
C ASP A 191 7.38 -26.59 62.05
N LEU A 192 8.34 -26.88 61.17
CA LEU A 192 8.07 -27.13 59.76
C LEU A 192 8.46 -28.55 59.36
N LYS A 193 7.45 -29.37 59.06
CA LYS A 193 7.60 -30.70 58.45
C LYS A 193 7.73 -30.58 56.95
N ARG A 194 8.77 -31.22 56.40
CA ARG A 194 8.99 -31.34 54.96
C ARG A 194 8.61 -32.72 54.46
N ILE A 195 7.89 -32.76 53.34
CA ILE A 195 7.46 -33.98 52.65
C ILE A 195 7.89 -33.93 51.18
N ASP A 196 8.03 -35.08 50.55
CA ASP A 196 8.45 -35.16 49.14
C ASP A 196 7.27 -35.00 48.16
N SER A 197 6.03 -35.24 48.60
CA SER A 197 4.81 -35.13 47.77
C SER A 197 3.56 -34.85 48.62
N TRP A 198 2.62 -34.07 48.07
CA TRP A 198 1.32 -33.78 48.69
C TRP A 198 0.38 -34.99 48.74
N SER A 199 0.65 -36.03 47.95
CA SER A 199 -0.05 -37.33 48.04
C SER A 199 0.36 -38.17 49.26
N SER A 200 1.25 -37.68 50.13
CA SER A 200 1.70 -38.43 51.31
C SER A 200 0.56 -38.68 52.31
N ALA A 201 0.57 -39.84 52.95
CA ALA A 201 -0.32 -40.16 54.07
C ALA A 201 -0.09 -39.25 55.31
N GLU A 202 0.93 -38.39 55.29
CA GLU A 202 1.22 -37.44 56.37
C GLU A 202 0.43 -36.12 56.25
N LEU A 203 -0.28 -35.86 55.14
CA LEU A 203 -1.10 -34.67 54.94
C LEU A 203 -2.43 -34.75 55.74
N ASP A 204 -2.33 -34.51 57.05
CA ASP A 204 -3.44 -34.60 58.01
C ASP A 204 -3.64 -33.26 58.74
N PRO A 205 -4.82 -32.60 58.61
CA PRO A 205 -5.08 -31.31 59.24
C PRO A 205 -5.16 -31.36 60.78
N ALA A 206 -5.35 -32.52 61.39
CA ALA A 206 -5.30 -32.68 62.84
C ALA A 206 -3.86 -32.62 63.40
N ARG A 207 -2.87 -32.97 62.56
CA ARG A 207 -1.45 -32.96 62.91
C ARG A 207 -0.73 -31.72 62.39
N TYR A 208 -1.04 -31.30 61.18
CA TYR A 208 -0.47 -30.15 60.51
C TYR A 208 -1.62 -29.23 60.10
N PRO A 209 -2.06 -28.29 60.95
CA PRO A 209 -3.20 -27.41 60.63
C PRO A 209 -2.93 -26.41 59.50
N VAL A 210 -1.66 -26.14 59.15
CA VAL A 210 -1.31 -25.21 58.06
C VAL A 210 -0.29 -25.83 57.11
N ALA A 211 -0.60 -25.80 55.82
CA ALA A 211 0.28 -26.18 54.73
C ALA A 211 0.77 -24.93 53.98
N TYR A 212 2.09 -24.83 53.75
CA TYR A 212 2.65 -23.80 52.87
C TYR A 212 2.95 -24.42 51.50
N VAL A 213 2.28 -23.91 50.46
CA VAL A 213 2.44 -24.39 49.08
C VAL A 213 3.30 -23.39 48.30
N ASP A 214 4.51 -23.82 47.96
CA ASP A 214 5.48 -23.04 47.22
C ASP A 214 5.32 -23.31 45.72
N PHE A 215 4.96 -22.27 44.98
CA PHE A 215 4.70 -22.33 43.53
C PHE A 215 5.83 -22.95 42.67
N PRO A 216 7.13 -22.84 43.00
CA PRO A 216 8.23 -23.35 42.20
C PRO A 216 8.34 -24.87 42.15
N ILE A 217 7.62 -25.56 43.03
CA ILE A 217 7.69 -27.01 43.20
C ILE A 217 6.37 -27.65 42.73
N PHE A 218 5.27 -26.90 42.74
CA PHE A 218 3.94 -27.31 42.30
C PHE A 218 3.76 -27.28 40.75
N GLN A 219 4.82 -27.56 39.98
CA GLN A 219 4.94 -27.14 38.58
C GLN A 219 4.67 -28.23 37.53
N THR A 220 4.66 -29.50 37.91
CA THR A 220 4.77 -30.58 36.91
C THR A 220 3.49 -31.36 36.69
N SER A 221 2.48 -31.23 37.56
CA SER A 221 1.22 -31.98 37.42
C SER A 221 0.06 -31.40 38.24
N ASP A 222 -1.16 -31.64 37.74
CA ASP A 222 -2.42 -31.42 38.46
C ASP A 222 -2.69 -32.50 39.52
N ALA A 223 -1.85 -33.53 39.61
CA ALA A 223 -2.04 -34.69 40.48
C ALA A 223 -2.17 -34.35 41.97
N ASP A 224 -1.54 -33.25 42.42
CA ASP A 224 -1.56 -32.85 43.83
C ASP A 224 -2.82 -32.03 44.22
N ILE A 225 -3.57 -31.51 43.25
CA ILE A 225 -4.73 -30.64 43.49
C ILE A 225 -5.81 -31.34 44.34
N PRO A 226 -6.24 -32.59 44.04
CA PRO A 226 -7.29 -33.25 44.82
C PRO A 226 -6.92 -33.49 46.29
N TYR A 227 -5.64 -33.74 46.58
CA TYR A 227 -5.16 -33.96 47.96
C TYR A 227 -5.21 -32.68 48.78
N LEU A 228 -4.71 -31.58 48.22
CA LEU A 228 -4.75 -30.27 48.85
C LEU A 228 -6.17 -29.74 49.02
N GLU A 229 -7.04 -29.94 48.01
CA GLU A 229 -8.46 -29.61 48.12
C GLU A 229 -9.13 -30.38 49.26
N THR A 230 -8.90 -31.69 49.35
CA THR A 230 -9.46 -32.56 50.40
C THR A 230 -8.94 -32.16 51.78
N TYR A 231 -7.65 -31.87 51.89
CA TYR A 231 -7.03 -31.40 53.12
C TYR A 231 -7.68 -30.11 53.65
N VAL A 232 -7.91 -29.11 52.77
CA VAL A 232 -8.60 -27.87 53.16
C VAL A 232 -10.06 -28.14 53.51
N ARG A 233 -10.75 -28.94 52.70
CA ARG A 233 -12.16 -29.30 52.95
C ARG A 233 -12.35 -29.92 54.34
N ASN A 234 -11.37 -30.68 54.81
CA ASN A 234 -11.36 -31.36 56.11
C ASN A 234 -10.83 -30.51 57.29
N GLY A 235 -10.57 -29.22 57.09
CA GLY A 235 -10.21 -28.28 58.17
C GLY A 235 -8.75 -27.89 58.23
N GLY A 236 -7.93 -28.33 57.26
CA GLY A 236 -6.59 -27.81 57.06
C GLY A 236 -6.61 -26.43 56.42
N SER A 237 -5.54 -25.67 56.60
CA SER A 237 -5.41 -24.36 55.99
C SER A 237 -4.21 -24.30 55.05
N ILE A 238 -4.33 -23.56 53.95
CA ILE A 238 -3.25 -23.39 52.96
C ILE A 238 -2.82 -21.92 52.92
N ALA A 239 -1.52 -21.70 52.85
CA ALA A 239 -0.93 -20.41 52.51
C ALA A 239 -0.12 -20.50 51.23
N VAL A 240 -0.36 -19.56 50.31
CA VAL A 240 0.36 -19.39 49.05
C VAL A 240 0.89 -17.97 48.97
N ALA A 241 2.15 -17.85 48.58
CA ALA A 241 2.77 -16.56 48.26
C ALA A 241 3.47 -16.70 46.91
N ALA A 242 3.04 -15.91 45.92
CA ALA A 242 3.56 -16.00 44.56
C ALA A 242 3.22 -14.73 43.75
N LYS A 243 4.05 -14.42 42.75
CA LYS A 243 3.83 -13.32 41.81
C LYS A 243 3.34 -13.85 40.48
N GLY A 244 2.05 -13.74 40.18
CA GLY A 244 1.49 -14.24 38.92
C GLY A 244 2.21 -13.67 37.68
N TRP A 245 2.43 -12.35 37.64
CA TRP A 245 3.14 -11.69 36.53
C TRP A 245 4.58 -12.21 36.32
N VAL A 246 5.29 -12.60 37.39
CA VAL A 246 6.65 -13.17 37.30
C VAL A 246 6.59 -14.56 36.67
N LEU A 247 5.54 -15.34 36.95
CA LEU A 247 5.37 -16.65 36.34
C LEU A 247 5.28 -16.53 34.83
N GLU A 248 4.40 -15.66 34.32
CA GLU A 248 4.24 -15.45 32.87
C GLU A 248 5.50 -14.88 32.21
N ALA A 249 6.10 -13.85 32.81
CA ALA A 249 7.25 -13.14 32.24
C ALA A 249 8.53 -14.00 32.18
N TYR A 250 8.69 -14.94 33.12
CA TYR A 250 9.88 -15.75 33.25
C TYR A 250 9.57 -17.25 33.18
N ALA A 251 8.63 -17.63 32.31
CA ALA A 251 8.23 -19.01 32.09
C ALA A 251 9.37 -20.02 31.90
N PRO A 252 10.49 -19.73 31.18
CA PRO A 252 11.61 -20.66 31.08
C PRO A 252 12.20 -21.09 32.43
N ASN A 253 12.18 -20.19 33.43
CA ASN A 253 12.71 -20.47 34.76
C ASN A 253 11.83 -21.45 35.56
N TYR A 254 10.61 -21.69 35.10
CA TYR A 254 9.55 -22.41 35.83
C TYR A 254 8.96 -23.59 35.05
N LEU A 255 8.86 -23.49 33.73
CA LEU A 255 8.27 -24.50 32.85
C LEU A 255 9.32 -25.21 31.99
N GLY A 256 10.59 -24.81 32.13
CA GLY A 256 11.73 -25.42 31.46
C GLY A 256 11.97 -24.93 30.03
N ASP A 257 12.92 -25.58 29.36
CA ASP A 257 13.49 -25.14 28.08
C ASP A 257 12.50 -25.05 26.92
N ALA A 258 11.38 -25.78 26.97
CA ALA A 258 10.32 -25.71 25.97
C ALA A 258 9.65 -24.32 25.87
N TYR A 259 9.85 -23.47 26.89
CA TYR A 259 9.33 -22.10 26.94
C TYR A 259 10.39 -21.04 26.60
N LYS A 260 11.62 -21.41 26.21
CA LYS A 260 12.65 -20.43 25.77
C LYS A 260 12.11 -19.58 24.61
N GLY A 261 12.02 -18.27 24.80
CA GLY A 261 11.46 -17.33 23.82
C GLY A 261 9.93 -17.26 23.79
N ARG A 262 9.23 -17.86 24.77
CA ARG A 262 7.76 -17.83 24.92
C ARG A 262 7.39 -17.30 26.31
N THR A 263 6.29 -16.59 26.42
CA THR A 263 5.67 -16.22 27.70
C THR A 263 4.79 -17.36 28.20
N GLY A 264 4.74 -17.57 29.51
CA GLY A 264 3.80 -18.50 30.13
C GLY A 264 2.42 -17.87 30.26
N ASN A 265 1.39 -18.69 30.44
CA ASN A 265 0.02 -18.26 30.68
C ASN A 265 -0.51 -18.85 32.00
N LEU A 266 -0.87 -17.99 32.95
CA LEU A 266 -1.37 -18.39 34.27
C LEU A 266 -2.58 -19.33 34.19
N GLY A 267 -3.53 -19.05 33.30
CA GLY A 267 -4.76 -19.82 33.15
C GLY A 267 -4.56 -21.23 32.58
N ILE A 268 -3.38 -21.53 32.04
CA ILE A 268 -3.14 -22.76 31.26
C ILE A 268 -1.97 -23.55 31.82
N ASP A 269 -0.84 -22.90 32.08
CA ASP A 269 0.41 -23.62 32.28
C ASP A 269 0.67 -23.97 33.75
N TYR A 270 -0.01 -23.32 34.69
CA TYR A 270 0.34 -23.36 36.12
C TYR A 270 -0.70 -24.08 36.99
N PRO A 271 -0.41 -25.28 37.53
CA PRO A 271 -1.31 -26.00 38.43
C PRO A 271 -1.70 -25.21 39.69
N ILE A 272 -0.80 -24.34 40.18
CA ILE A 272 -1.08 -23.50 41.35
C ILE A 272 -2.24 -22.53 41.10
N GLN A 273 -2.38 -22.01 39.89
CA GLN A 273 -3.51 -21.14 39.53
C GLN A 273 -4.82 -21.93 39.51
N ARG A 274 -4.80 -23.17 39.01
CA ARG A 274 -5.96 -24.07 39.04
C ARG A 274 -6.39 -24.39 40.47
N LEU A 275 -5.44 -24.71 41.35
CA LEU A 275 -5.70 -24.93 42.78
C LEU A 275 -6.34 -23.71 43.45
N LEU A 276 -5.78 -22.52 43.24
CA LEU A 276 -6.32 -21.28 43.82
C LEU A 276 -7.74 -21.01 43.32
N ASN A 277 -8.00 -21.25 42.03
CA ASN A 277 -9.32 -21.06 41.42
C ASN A 277 -10.38 -22.02 42.00
N VAL A 278 -10.01 -23.25 42.37
CA VAL A 278 -10.90 -24.16 43.13
C VAL A 278 -11.38 -23.52 44.44
N PHE A 279 -10.48 -22.80 45.12
CA PHE A 279 -10.78 -22.12 46.39
C PHE A 279 -11.43 -20.74 46.23
N GLY A 280 -11.74 -20.31 45.01
CA GLY A 280 -12.31 -18.99 44.77
C GLY A 280 -11.30 -17.84 44.88
N LEU A 281 -10.00 -18.11 44.69
CA LEU A 281 -8.91 -17.14 44.65
C LEU A 281 -8.14 -17.21 43.32
N GLY A 282 -7.32 -16.21 43.01
CA GLY A 282 -6.46 -16.28 41.83
C GLY A 282 -5.29 -15.30 41.86
N LEU A 283 -4.14 -15.71 41.31
CA LEU A 283 -3.06 -14.79 40.97
C LEU A 283 -3.47 -13.98 39.73
N MET A 284 -3.06 -12.72 39.69
CA MET A 284 -3.17 -11.87 38.51
C MET A 284 -1.85 -11.79 37.75
N ASN A 285 -1.94 -11.53 36.45
CA ASN A 285 -0.76 -11.32 35.59
C ASN A 285 -0.21 -9.89 35.61
N ASN A 286 -0.61 -9.06 36.58
CA ASN A 286 -0.15 -7.68 36.71
C ASN A 286 0.50 -7.41 38.08
N THR A 287 1.12 -6.24 38.19
CA THR A 287 1.72 -5.75 39.43
C THR A 287 0.66 -5.03 40.27
N ALA A 288 0.58 -5.36 41.56
CA ALA A 288 -0.20 -4.60 42.53
C ALA A 288 0.51 -3.31 42.92
N THR A 289 1.75 -3.34 43.40
CA THR A 289 2.38 -2.12 43.95
C THR A 289 3.81 -1.94 43.45
N LYS A 290 4.17 -0.72 43.04
CA LYS A 290 5.52 -0.36 42.54
C LYS A 290 6.26 0.65 43.43
N THR A 291 5.65 1.07 44.53
CA THR A 291 6.17 2.11 45.44
C THR A 291 6.23 1.59 46.88
N ASN A 292 7.13 2.18 47.68
CA ASN A 292 7.16 1.95 49.12
C ASN A 292 6.05 2.75 49.80
N GLY A 293 5.37 2.16 50.78
CA GLY A 293 4.26 2.79 51.48
C GLY A 293 3.55 1.87 52.46
N LEU A 294 2.46 2.35 53.05
CA LEU A 294 1.57 1.59 53.94
C LEU A 294 0.16 1.57 53.35
N LEU A 295 -0.41 0.38 53.22
CA LEU A 295 -1.81 0.20 52.86
C LEU A 295 -2.65 0.15 54.14
N PRO A 296 -3.58 1.10 54.36
CA PRO A 296 -4.43 1.07 55.57
C PRO A 296 -5.41 -0.09 55.54
N ALA A 297 -6.02 -0.39 56.69
CA ALA A 297 -7.08 -1.40 56.79
C ALA A 297 -8.29 -0.96 55.96
N PRO A 298 -8.76 -1.78 54.99
CA PRO A 298 -9.98 -1.46 54.26
C PRO A 298 -11.21 -1.65 55.15
N THR A 299 -12.29 -0.93 54.86
CA THR A 299 -13.62 -1.29 55.38
C THR A 299 -14.14 -2.53 54.65
N ALA A 300 -15.10 -3.24 55.25
CA ALA A 300 -15.81 -4.34 54.58
C ALA A 300 -16.39 -3.91 53.21
N GLU A 301 -16.91 -2.68 53.10
CA GLU A 301 -17.41 -2.11 51.84
C GLU A 301 -16.30 -1.93 50.80
N GLN A 302 -15.13 -1.44 51.19
CA GLN A 302 -13.98 -1.28 50.28
C GLN A 302 -13.42 -2.63 49.81
N ALA A 303 -13.35 -3.62 50.71
CA ALA A 303 -12.90 -4.97 50.37
C ALA A 303 -13.87 -5.65 49.39
N ASN A 304 -15.18 -5.52 49.62
CA ASN A 304 -16.24 -6.02 48.74
C ASN A 304 -16.32 -5.26 47.41
N GLY A 305 -16.05 -3.96 47.41
CA GLY A 305 -16.00 -3.13 46.21
C GLY A 305 -14.89 -3.54 45.24
N ALA A 306 -13.80 -4.13 45.75
CA ALA A 306 -12.73 -4.71 44.94
C ALA A 306 -12.91 -6.21 44.64
N HIS A 307 -14.01 -6.84 45.09
CA HIS A 307 -14.29 -8.25 44.83
C HIS A 307 -14.71 -8.47 43.38
N VAL A 308 -14.23 -9.53 42.72
CA VAL A 308 -14.40 -9.70 41.27
C VAL A 308 -15.86 -9.88 40.87
N LEU A 309 -16.66 -10.64 41.63
CA LEU A 309 -18.11 -10.76 41.39
C LEU A 309 -18.81 -9.38 41.39
N THR A 310 -18.50 -8.54 42.38
CA THR A 310 -19.03 -7.17 42.49
C THR A 310 -18.61 -6.33 41.29
N LEU A 311 -17.32 -6.37 40.94
CA LEU A 311 -16.77 -5.59 39.84
C LEU A 311 -17.33 -6.02 38.48
N ILE A 312 -17.58 -7.31 38.25
CA ILE A 312 -18.23 -7.79 37.01
C ILE A 312 -19.64 -7.21 36.91
N ALA A 313 -20.44 -7.31 37.98
CA ALA A 313 -21.80 -6.78 37.99
C ALA A 313 -21.83 -5.26 37.76
N GLN A 314 -20.96 -4.52 38.47
CA GLN A 314 -20.85 -3.06 38.33
C GLN A 314 -20.35 -2.66 36.94
N ALA A 315 -19.32 -3.32 36.42
CA ALA A 315 -18.78 -3.03 35.09
C ALA A 315 -19.84 -3.27 34.00
N LYS A 316 -20.59 -4.37 34.07
CA LYS A 316 -21.72 -4.62 33.15
C LYS A 316 -22.76 -3.50 33.22
N ALA A 317 -23.11 -3.04 34.42
CA ALA A 317 -24.07 -1.96 34.61
C ALA A 317 -23.54 -0.60 34.11
N ILE A 318 -22.25 -0.31 34.30
CA ILE A 318 -21.60 0.90 33.78
C ILE A 318 -21.56 0.87 32.25
N GLU A 319 -21.14 -0.24 31.65
CA GLU A 319 -21.08 -0.41 30.19
C GLU A 319 -22.48 -0.35 29.55
N ALA A 320 -23.52 -0.78 30.28
CA ALA A 320 -24.92 -0.63 29.88
C ALA A 320 -25.51 0.77 30.14
N GLY A 321 -24.77 1.67 30.79
CA GLY A 321 -25.23 3.01 31.16
C GLY A 321 -26.26 3.05 32.31
N THR A 322 -26.41 1.96 33.06
CA THR A 322 -27.37 1.85 34.16
C THR A 322 -26.77 2.12 35.55
N LEU A 323 -25.45 2.30 35.65
CA LEU A 323 -24.75 2.65 36.89
C LEU A 323 -23.71 3.74 36.61
N ASP A 324 -23.71 4.80 37.40
CA ASP A 324 -22.68 5.84 37.33
C ASP A 324 -21.42 5.42 38.10
N ILE A 325 -20.24 5.60 37.49
CA ILE A 325 -18.96 5.25 38.12
C ILE A 325 -18.67 6.06 39.40
N GLY A 326 -19.26 7.24 39.55
CA GLY A 326 -19.23 8.03 40.78
C GLY A 326 -19.82 7.29 41.99
N GLU A 327 -20.78 6.40 41.76
CA GLU A 327 -21.44 5.60 42.79
C GLU A 327 -20.59 4.40 43.24
N VAL A 328 -19.66 3.93 42.40
CA VAL A 328 -18.78 2.81 42.70
C VAL A 328 -17.76 3.15 43.78
N LYS A 329 -17.68 2.30 44.82
CA LYS A 329 -16.73 2.44 45.94
C LYS A 329 -15.43 1.69 45.64
N LEU A 330 -14.58 2.33 44.81
CA LEU A 330 -13.31 1.77 44.39
C LEU A 330 -12.21 2.84 44.43
N GLY A 331 -11.00 2.44 44.81
CA GLY A 331 -9.85 3.34 44.93
C GLY A 331 -9.83 4.19 46.21
N PRO A 332 -8.98 5.23 46.26
CA PRO A 332 -8.78 6.04 47.46
C PRO A 332 -10.00 6.93 47.72
N PRO A 333 -10.17 7.44 48.96
CA PRO A 333 -11.19 8.44 49.25
C PRO A 333 -11.10 9.62 48.27
N GLY A 334 -12.21 9.96 47.60
CA GLY A 334 -12.26 11.04 46.61
C GLY A 334 -11.78 10.69 45.20
N ALA A 335 -11.58 9.39 44.88
CA ALA A 335 -11.20 8.94 43.54
C ALA A 335 -12.15 9.48 42.45
N ASN A 336 -11.59 10.05 41.38
CA ASN A 336 -12.36 10.46 40.21
C ASN A 336 -12.75 9.23 39.35
N ALA A 337 -13.66 9.45 38.39
CA ALA A 337 -14.15 8.43 37.47
C ALA A 337 -13.02 7.64 36.77
N THR A 338 -12.01 8.34 36.26
CA THR A 338 -10.88 7.74 35.54
C THR A 338 -10.06 6.81 36.43
N THR A 339 -9.74 7.22 37.65
CA THR A 339 -9.02 6.40 38.62
C THR A 339 -9.80 5.13 38.94
N LYS A 340 -11.12 5.26 39.19
CA LYS A 340 -11.98 4.10 39.47
C LYS A 340 -12.01 3.12 38.31
N LEU A 341 -12.23 3.60 37.09
CA LEU A 341 -12.24 2.77 35.89
C LEU A 341 -10.90 2.07 35.64
N THR A 342 -9.79 2.76 35.87
CA THR A 342 -8.43 2.19 35.73
C THR A 342 -8.19 1.05 36.71
N ILE A 343 -8.60 1.22 37.97
CA ILE A 343 -8.51 0.17 38.99
C ILE A 343 -9.40 -1.02 38.60
N MET A 344 -10.65 -0.75 38.21
CA MET A 344 -11.61 -1.77 37.77
C MET A 344 -11.06 -2.59 36.60
N ALA A 345 -10.57 -1.92 35.54
CA ALA A 345 -9.95 -2.54 34.38
C ALA A 345 -8.71 -3.37 34.75
N SER A 346 -7.90 -2.89 35.71
CA SER A 346 -6.71 -3.61 36.17
C SER A 346 -7.07 -4.90 36.92
N ILE A 347 -8.06 -4.85 37.80
CA ILE A 347 -8.52 -6.03 38.55
C ILE A 347 -9.19 -7.04 37.62
N LEU A 348 -10.15 -6.60 36.80
CA LEU A 348 -10.87 -7.46 35.87
C LEU A 348 -9.93 -8.04 34.81
N GLY A 349 -9.11 -7.21 34.17
CA GLY A 349 -8.15 -7.65 33.16
C GLY A 349 -7.12 -8.64 33.72
N GLY A 350 -6.58 -8.37 34.91
CA GLY A 350 -5.59 -9.25 35.55
C GLY A 350 -6.18 -10.57 36.03
N THR A 351 -7.46 -10.60 36.40
CA THR A 351 -8.16 -11.80 36.85
C THR A 351 -8.65 -12.64 35.68
N VAL A 352 -9.46 -12.04 34.80
CA VAL A 352 -10.19 -12.76 33.75
C VAL A 352 -9.23 -13.45 32.79
N GLN A 353 -8.12 -12.80 32.42
CA GLN A 353 -7.09 -13.40 31.55
C GLN A 353 -6.36 -14.59 32.19
N ALA A 354 -6.32 -14.68 33.52
CA ALA A 354 -5.64 -15.73 34.27
C ALA A 354 -6.61 -16.82 34.79
N LEU A 355 -7.88 -16.81 34.35
CA LEU A 355 -8.88 -17.78 34.76
C LEU A 355 -8.64 -19.16 34.17
N THR A 356 -8.86 -20.18 35.00
CA THR A 356 -8.78 -21.59 34.61
C THR A 356 -10.18 -22.21 34.54
N PRO A 357 -10.36 -23.36 33.86
CA PRO A 357 -11.63 -24.11 33.88
C PRO A 357 -12.09 -24.57 35.26
N LYS A 358 -11.22 -24.51 36.29
CA LYS A 358 -11.57 -24.84 37.69
C LYS A 358 -12.18 -23.66 38.45
N SER A 359 -12.21 -22.47 37.87
CA SER A 359 -12.78 -21.28 38.49
C SER A 359 -14.31 -21.33 38.55
N PRO A 360 -14.94 -20.87 39.64
CA PRO A 360 -16.39 -20.69 39.70
C PRO A 360 -16.93 -19.66 38.70
N LEU A 361 -16.08 -18.80 38.12
CA LEU A 361 -16.49 -17.79 37.14
C LEU A 361 -16.45 -18.32 35.70
N TYR A 362 -15.81 -19.47 35.44
CA TYR A 362 -15.42 -19.85 34.09
C TYR A 362 -16.61 -19.99 33.14
N GLU A 363 -17.69 -20.65 33.55
CA GLU A 363 -18.90 -20.81 32.72
C GLU A 363 -19.58 -19.47 32.44
N THR A 364 -19.64 -18.57 33.43
CA THR A 364 -20.17 -17.22 33.26
C THR A 364 -19.36 -16.41 32.26
N ILE A 365 -18.03 -16.43 32.38
CA ILE A 365 -17.13 -15.76 31.43
C ILE A 365 -17.32 -16.33 30.01
N GLN A 366 -17.38 -17.66 29.86
CA GLN A 366 -17.60 -18.31 28.58
C GLN A 366 -18.97 -17.94 27.97
N GLY A 367 -20.02 -17.86 28.78
CA GLY A 367 -21.33 -17.38 28.34
C GLY A 367 -21.31 -15.91 27.89
N ASP A 368 -20.64 -15.05 28.65
CA ASP A 368 -20.54 -13.62 28.36
C ASP A 368 -19.72 -13.33 27.08
N ILE A 369 -18.73 -14.17 26.75
CA ILE A 369 -17.99 -14.08 25.47
C ILE A 369 -18.94 -14.11 24.27
N GLY A 370 -20.05 -14.84 24.34
CA GLY A 370 -21.06 -14.88 23.29
C GLY A 370 -21.67 -13.50 22.98
N ASN A 371 -21.66 -12.58 23.94
CA ASN A 371 -22.15 -11.20 23.76
C ASN A 371 -21.12 -10.28 23.11
N LEU A 372 -19.84 -10.67 23.04
CA LEU A 372 -18.77 -9.85 22.45
C LEU A 372 -18.95 -9.62 20.95
N ALA A 373 -19.74 -10.46 20.25
CA ALA A 373 -20.04 -10.26 18.83
C ALA A 373 -20.71 -8.90 18.53
N ARG A 374 -21.21 -8.20 19.56
CA ARG A 374 -21.80 -6.85 19.46
C ARG A 374 -20.80 -5.71 19.70
N LEU A 375 -19.56 -6.02 20.08
CA LEU A 375 -18.55 -4.99 20.28
C LEU A 375 -18.19 -4.32 18.96
N SER A 376 -18.17 -2.99 19.00
CA SER A 376 -17.67 -2.15 17.92
C SER A 376 -16.29 -1.60 18.26
N PHE A 377 -15.47 -1.40 17.23
CA PHE A 377 -14.23 -0.65 17.34
C PHE A 377 -14.43 0.78 16.80
N PRO A 378 -13.72 1.80 17.33
CA PRO A 378 -12.70 1.72 18.36
C PRO A 378 -13.26 1.43 19.77
N LEU A 379 -12.60 0.54 20.51
CA LEU A 379 -12.91 0.15 21.89
C LEU A 379 -11.98 0.88 22.85
N ASP A 380 -12.52 1.81 23.63
CA ASP A 380 -11.83 2.46 24.75
C ASP A 380 -11.90 1.55 25.99
N ARG A 381 -10.79 0.89 26.32
CA ARG A 381 -10.72 -0.09 27.42
C ARG A 381 -10.99 0.56 28.77
N SER A 382 -10.71 1.86 28.91
CA SER A 382 -11.01 2.59 30.14
C SER A 382 -12.50 2.75 30.37
N LYS A 383 -13.32 2.72 29.30
CA LYS A 383 -14.79 2.83 29.39
C LYS A 383 -15.51 1.50 29.28
N ALA A 384 -14.77 0.43 28.96
CA ALA A 384 -15.29 -0.92 28.81
C ALA A 384 -14.40 -1.95 29.54
N PRO A 385 -14.26 -1.83 30.87
CA PRO A 385 -13.30 -2.61 31.66
C PRO A 385 -13.62 -4.12 31.68
N TYR A 386 -14.89 -4.53 31.54
CA TYR A 386 -15.26 -5.93 31.49
C TYR A 386 -15.23 -6.49 30.08
N SER A 387 -15.81 -5.78 29.12
CA SER A 387 -15.76 -6.19 27.70
C SER A 387 -14.32 -6.33 27.19
N SER A 388 -13.42 -5.43 27.59
CA SER A 388 -12.00 -5.54 27.23
C SER A 388 -11.29 -6.73 27.88
N ALA A 389 -11.64 -7.07 29.13
CA ALA A 389 -11.10 -8.24 29.83
C ALA A 389 -11.55 -9.55 29.19
N LEU A 390 -12.84 -9.65 28.81
CA LEU A 390 -13.40 -10.78 28.08
C LEU A 390 -12.73 -10.94 26.71
N LEU A 391 -12.51 -9.85 25.99
CA LEU A 391 -11.86 -9.87 24.68
C LEU A 391 -10.41 -10.33 24.77
N ALA A 392 -9.66 -9.87 25.77
CA ALA A 392 -8.29 -10.32 26.04
C ALA A 392 -8.24 -11.82 26.36
N PHE A 393 -9.20 -12.31 27.14
CA PHE A 393 -9.32 -13.74 27.43
C PHE A 393 -9.65 -14.57 26.18
N LEU A 394 -10.57 -14.11 25.32
CA LEU A 394 -10.88 -14.75 24.04
C LEU A 394 -9.65 -14.79 23.12
N LEU A 395 -8.85 -13.72 23.07
CA LEU A 395 -7.61 -13.68 22.27
C LEU A 395 -6.61 -14.74 22.71
N ASN A 396 -6.43 -14.89 24.02
CA ASN A 396 -5.56 -15.93 24.56
C ASN A 396 -6.06 -17.33 24.17
N GLN A 397 -7.37 -17.58 24.21
CA GLN A 397 -7.93 -18.88 23.82
C GLN A 397 -7.80 -19.16 22.33
N THR A 398 -8.25 -18.21 21.48
CA THR A 398 -8.22 -18.36 20.01
C THR A 398 -6.81 -18.54 19.45
N GLY A 399 -5.79 -17.91 20.07
CA GLY A 399 -4.39 -18.09 19.70
C GLY A 399 -3.87 -19.52 19.92
N LEU A 400 -4.51 -20.29 20.81
CA LEU A 400 -4.11 -21.64 21.21
C LEU A 400 -4.90 -22.75 20.53
N GLU A 401 -6.07 -22.42 19.98
CA GLU A 401 -6.89 -23.39 19.26
C GLU A 401 -6.19 -23.87 17.98
N ALA A 402 -6.15 -25.19 17.81
CA ALA A 402 -5.62 -25.81 16.60
C ALA A 402 -6.49 -25.48 15.37
N ALA A 403 -7.82 -25.44 15.54
CA ALA A 403 -8.80 -25.21 14.48
C ALA A 403 -9.89 -24.21 14.91
N PRO A 404 -9.54 -22.91 15.08
CA PRO A 404 -10.47 -21.92 15.58
C PRO A 404 -11.56 -21.57 14.56
N ALA A 405 -12.80 -21.40 15.02
CA ALA A 405 -13.89 -20.90 14.17
C ALA A 405 -13.61 -19.45 13.69
N LYS A 406 -14.33 -19.00 12.66
CA LYS A 406 -14.27 -17.59 12.20
C LYS A 406 -14.65 -16.67 13.36
N SER A 407 -13.77 -15.75 13.70
CA SER A 407 -14.02 -14.72 14.71
C SER A 407 -15.10 -13.75 14.22
N PRO A 408 -16.02 -13.27 15.08
CA PRO A 408 -16.98 -12.24 14.71
C PRO A 408 -16.32 -10.92 14.31
N PHE A 409 -15.04 -10.71 14.67
CA PHE A 409 -14.29 -9.50 14.36
C PHE A 409 -13.46 -9.61 13.06
N ALA A 410 -13.39 -10.79 12.43
CA ALA A 410 -12.58 -11.01 11.24
C ALA A 410 -13.00 -10.09 10.06
N ASP A 411 -14.30 -9.84 9.93
CA ASP A 411 -14.86 -8.98 8.87
C ASP A 411 -14.58 -7.50 9.10
N HIS A 412 -14.46 -7.08 10.36
CA HIS A 412 -14.03 -5.73 10.71
C HIS A 412 -12.54 -5.54 10.40
N PHE A 413 -11.70 -6.48 10.83
CA PHE A 413 -10.28 -6.51 10.51
C PHE A 413 -9.71 -7.93 10.67
N PRO A 414 -8.92 -8.46 9.70
CA PRO A 414 -8.36 -7.78 8.53
C PRO A 414 -9.35 -7.50 7.39
N GLY A 415 -10.56 -8.06 7.42
CA GLY A 415 -11.60 -7.73 6.44
C GLY A 415 -12.30 -8.95 5.85
N VAL A 416 -13.37 -8.67 5.11
CA VAL A 416 -14.23 -9.69 4.51
C VAL A 416 -13.53 -10.42 3.36
N VAL A 417 -13.64 -11.75 3.36
CA VAL A 417 -13.44 -12.59 2.16
C VAL A 417 -14.82 -12.99 1.65
N PRO A 418 -15.21 -12.63 0.40
CA PRO A 418 -16.51 -13.03 -0.16
C PRO A 418 -16.68 -14.55 -0.18
N ASP A 419 -17.88 -15.05 0.14
CA ASP A 419 -18.19 -16.50 0.08
C ASP A 419 -18.07 -17.07 -1.35
N THR A 420 -18.13 -16.21 -2.36
CA THR A 420 -17.94 -16.56 -3.78
C THR A 420 -16.46 -16.65 -4.18
N ALA A 421 -15.52 -16.32 -3.29
CA ALA A 421 -14.09 -16.37 -3.58
C ALA A 421 -13.66 -17.81 -3.87
N GLN A 422 -13.01 -18.01 -5.03
CA GLN A 422 -12.53 -19.32 -5.43
C GLN A 422 -11.38 -19.78 -4.52
N VAL A 423 -11.54 -20.98 -3.94
CA VAL A 423 -10.48 -21.65 -3.20
C VAL A 423 -9.45 -22.24 -4.16
N ILE A 424 -8.17 -21.97 -3.88
CA ILE A 424 -7.03 -22.43 -4.66
C ILE A 424 -6.47 -23.70 -4.01
N TYR A 425 -6.15 -24.68 -4.86
CA TYR A 425 -5.55 -25.95 -4.47
C TYR A 425 -4.22 -26.16 -5.20
N GLY A 426 -3.22 -26.69 -4.49
CA GLY A 426 -1.92 -27.05 -5.07
C GLY A 426 -1.09 -25.87 -5.58
N LYS A 427 -1.28 -24.65 -5.06
CA LYS A 427 -0.44 -23.51 -5.46
C LYS A 427 1.00 -23.81 -5.07
N THR A 428 1.88 -23.73 -6.06
CA THR A 428 3.31 -24.00 -5.91
C THR A 428 4.06 -22.74 -5.54
N ILE A 429 4.87 -22.78 -4.48
CA ILE A 429 5.73 -21.68 -4.02
C ILE A 429 7.18 -22.19 -3.93
N GLU A 430 8.12 -21.51 -4.57
CA GLU A 430 9.56 -21.76 -4.38
C GLU A 430 10.00 -21.08 -3.08
N VAL A 431 10.73 -21.82 -2.25
CA VAL A 431 11.30 -21.37 -0.98
C VAL A 431 12.81 -21.47 -1.07
N ASP A 432 13.48 -20.32 -1.00
CA ASP A 432 14.93 -20.21 -1.02
C ASP A 432 15.49 -20.11 0.41
N PHE A 433 16.36 -21.04 0.78
CA PHE A 433 17.09 -21.01 2.06
C PHE A 433 18.51 -20.44 1.89
N GLY A 434 18.96 -20.12 0.68
CA GLY A 434 20.31 -19.69 0.33
C GLY A 434 20.67 -18.24 0.72
N TYR A 435 20.03 -17.67 1.74
CA TYR A 435 20.31 -16.31 2.22
C TYR A 435 21.45 -16.27 3.25
N SER A 436 22.02 -15.09 3.49
CA SER A 436 23.03 -14.84 4.54
C SER A 436 22.41 -14.20 5.79
N ASP A 437 23.09 -14.23 6.94
CA ASP A 437 22.58 -13.56 8.15
C ASP A 437 22.74 -12.02 8.12
N TYR A 438 23.49 -11.51 7.14
CA TYR A 438 23.80 -10.10 6.89
C TYR A 438 24.31 -9.32 8.12
N ALA A 439 24.81 -10.02 9.16
CA ALA A 439 25.27 -9.39 10.40
C ALA A 439 26.48 -8.47 10.17
N TYR A 440 27.22 -8.71 9.09
CA TYR A 440 28.34 -7.89 8.64
C TYR A 440 27.91 -6.49 8.19
N LEU A 441 26.62 -6.27 7.84
CA LEU A 441 26.13 -4.96 7.38
C LEU A 441 26.13 -3.91 8.50
N ARG A 442 26.14 -4.34 9.77
CA ARG A 442 26.08 -3.47 10.97
C ARG A 442 24.86 -2.55 11.05
N MET A 443 23.89 -2.74 10.17
CA MET A 443 22.59 -2.06 10.14
C MET A 443 21.79 -2.39 11.40
N TYR A 444 20.81 -1.55 11.72
CA TYR A 444 19.89 -1.82 12.82
C TYR A 444 19.10 -3.09 12.54
N ARG A 445 18.59 -3.22 11.32
CA ARG A 445 17.82 -4.38 10.89
C ARG A 445 17.96 -4.59 9.37
N PRO A 446 18.58 -5.70 8.92
CA PRO A 446 18.59 -6.06 7.50
C PRO A 446 17.21 -6.58 7.05
N PRO A 447 16.92 -6.62 5.74
CA PRO A 447 15.67 -7.19 5.24
C PRO A 447 15.53 -8.66 5.63
N GLY A 448 14.29 -9.07 5.92
CA GLY A 448 13.97 -10.42 6.38
C GLY A 448 13.58 -11.40 5.26
N THR A 449 13.20 -12.62 5.65
CA THR A 449 13.07 -13.77 4.76
C THR A 449 11.63 -14.14 4.40
N TRP A 450 10.67 -13.23 4.58
CA TRP A 450 9.27 -13.55 4.29
C TRP A 450 9.05 -13.66 2.78
N ILE A 451 8.51 -14.80 2.36
CA ILE A 451 8.13 -15.09 0.98
C ILE A 451 6.63 -14.89 0.83
N SER A 452 6.25 -13.94 -0.04
CA SER A 452 4.86 -13.69 -0.43
C SER A 452 4.34 -14.81 -1.30
N THR A 453 3.11 -15.27 -1.03
CA THR A 453 2.51 -16.40 -1.76
C THR A 453 1.44 -16.00 -2.78
N GLY A 454 0.97 -14.74 -2.71
CA GLY A 454 -0.21 -14.27 -3.44
C GLY A 454 -1.52 -14.92 -2.98
N LEU A 455 -1.52 -15.59 -1.83
CA LEU A 455 -2.69 -16.23 -1.24
C LEU A 455 -3.09 -15.58 0.09
N TYR A 456 -4.38 -15.60 0.36
CA TYR A 456 -4.99 -15.18 1.62
C TYR A 456 -5.73 -16.36 2.24
N ALA A 457 -5.53 -16.62 3.53
CA ALA A 457 -6.25 -17.63 4.29
C ALA A 457 -7.63 -17.10 4.70
N PRO A 458 -8.75 -17.70 4.25
CA PRO A 458 -10.07 -17.27 4.69
C PRO A 458 -10.27 -17.50 6.20
N PRO A 459 -10.95 -16.57 6.92
CA PRO A 459 -11.14 -16.69 8.36
C PRO A 459 -11.86 -18.00 8.75
N GLY A 460 -11.30 -18.72 9.71
CA GLY A 460 -11.84 -19.97 10.24
C GLY A 460 -11.83 -21.16 9.27
N LYS A 461 -11.16 -21.05 8.11
CA LYS A 461 -11.02 -22.14 7.14
C LYS A 461 -9.60 -22.74 7.19
N PRO A 462 -9.46 -24.06 6.98
CA PRO A 462 -8.16 -24.71 6.97
C PRO A 462 -7.38 -24.38 5.70
N VAL A 463 -6.09 -24.10 5.87
CA VAL A 463 -5.08 -24.07 4.81
C VAL A 463 -4.15 -25.26 5.03
N VAL A 464 -3.90 -26.04 3.98
CA VAL A 464 -2.99 -27.18 4.01
C VAL A 464 -1.71 -26.80 3.27
N ILE A 465 -0.58 -26.94 3.95
CA ILE A 465 0.76 -26.67 3.43
C ILE A 465 1.53 -27.99 3.42
N ASP A 466 1.80 -28.50 2.23
CA ASP A 466 2.57 -29.73 2.04
C ASP A 466 4.05 -29.40 1.84
N VAL A 467 4.85 -29.78 2.82
CA VAL A 467 6.28 -29.52 2.89
C VAL A 467 7.05 -30.77 2.47
N PRO A 468 7.97 -30.69 1.48
CA PRO A 468 8.71 -31.87 1.03
C PRO A 468 9.50 -32.58 2.14
N ALA A 469 9.70 -33.89 1.96
CA ALA A 469 10.53 -34.69 2.84
C ALA A 469 11.94 -34.08 2.99
N GLY A 470 12.45 -34.04 4.22
CA GLY A 470 13.79 -33.53 4.53
C GLY A 470 13.90 -32.01 4.70
N VAL A 471 12.83 -31.24 4.45
CA VAL A 471 12.83 -29.79 4.70
C VAL A 471 12.60 -29.49 6.18
N SER A 472 13.43 -28.62 6.76
CA SER A 472 13.33 -28.17 8.16
C SER A 472 13.66 -26.68 8.27
N GLY A 473 13.25 -26.02 9.35
CA GLY A 473 13.49 -24.59 9.55
C GLY A 473 12.62 -23.71 8.67
N LEU A 474 11.35 -24.08 8.50
CA LEU A 474 10.36 -23.33 7.74
C LEU A 474 9.16 -23.02 8.63
N ASP A 475 8.79 -21.76 8.72
CA ASP A 475 7.55 -21.34 9.35
C ASP A 475 6.53 -20.88 8.29
N VAL A 476 5.25 -20.97 8.64
CA VAL A 476 4.17 -20.21 7.99
C VAL A 476 3.72 -19.09 8.91
N GLN A 477 3.37 -17.94 8.32
CA GLN A 477 2.59 -16.90 9.00
C GLN A 477 1.34 -16.53 8.21
N ILE A 478 0.21 -16.39 8.91
CA ILE A 478 -1.03 -15.81 8.40
C ILE A 478 -1.16 -14.41 8.98
N GLY A 479 -1.25 -13.39 8.12
CA GLY A 479 -1.38 -11.97 8.45
C GLY A 479 -0.05 -11.21 8.38
N ALA A 480 -0.11 -9.97 7.89
CA ALA A 480 1.03 -9.07 7.77
C ALA A 480 1.22 -8.15 8.99
N HIS A 481 0.14 -7.88 9.74
CA HIS A 481 0.10 -6.93 10.86
C HIS A 481 0.70 -7.51 12.15
N THR A 482 2.02 -7.42 12.30
CA THR A 482 2.75 -8.03 13.43
C THR A 482 2.53 -7.36 14.78
N ASP A 483 1.93 -6.17 14.78
CA ASP A 483 1.74 -5.37 15.98
C ASP A 483 0.72 -5.97 16.94
N ASN A 484 1.19 -6.20 18.17
CA ASN A 484 0.37 -6.61 19.31
C ASN A 484 -0.14 -5.38 20.06
N LEU A 485 -1.42 -5.05 19.85
CA LEU A 485 -2.01 -3.83 20.42
C LEU A 485 -2.55 -4.02 21.84
N THR A 486 -2.34 -5.18 22.50
CA THR A 486 -2.98 -5.47 23.81
C THR A 486 -2.61 -4.46 24.90
N SER A 487 -1.50 -3.75 24.75
CA SER A 487 -1.05 -2.68 25.66
C SER A 487 -1.73 -1.33 25.43
N LYS A 488 -2.37 -1.08 24.27
CA LYS A 488 -3.04 0.20 23.96
C LYS A 488 -4.30 0.40 24.77
N ASP A 489 -4.55 1.64 25.19
CA ASP A 489 -5.78 2.00 25.93
C ASP A 489 -7.02 1.97 25.04
N VAL A 490 -6.87 2.34 23.78
CA VAL A 490 -7.93 2.29 22.76
C VAL A 490 -7.52 1.32 21.68
N TRP A 491 -8.37 0.35 21.38
CA TRP A 491 -8.21 -0.59 20.26
C TRP A 491 -9.07 -0.14 19.09
N LYS A 492 -8.47 0.25 17.96
CA LYS A 492 -9.19 0.53 16.71
C LYS A 492 -9.50 -0.75 15.92
N ARG A 493 -8.83 -1.85 16.22
CA ARG A 493 -9.07 -3.20 15.70
C ARG A 493 -8.81 -4.24 16.78
N ILE A 494 -9.14 -5.49 16.49
CA ILE A 494 -8.73 -6.60 17.35
C ILE A 494 -7.18 -6.60 17.52
N PRO A 495 -6.66 -6.72 18.76
CA PRO A 495 -5.24 -6.48 19.04
C PRO A 495 -4.22 -7.36 18.34
N VAL A 496 -4.54 -8.64 18.12
CA VAL A 496 -3.63 -9.63 17.52
C VAL A 496 -4.40 -10.36 16.42
N VAL A 497 -3.89 -10.29 15.18
CA VAL A 497 -4.49 -10.96 14.01
C VAL A 497 -3.53 -11.89 13.28
N THR A 498 -2.29 -12.00 13.75
CA THR A 498 -1.28 -12.86 13.15
C THR A 498 -1.24 -14.22 13.82
N LYS A 499 -1.03 -15.26 13.00
CA LYS A 499 -0.77 -16.62 13.48
C LYS A 499 0.48 -17.15 12.80
N ARG A 500 1.47 -17.57 13.59
CA ARG A 500 2.71 -18.16 13.10
C ARG A 500 2.86 -19.59 13.61
N GLN A 501 3.34 -20.49 12.76
CA GLN A 501 3.51 -21.91 13.08
C GLN A 501 4.73 -22.48 12.36
N THR A 502 5.54 -23.28 13.06
CA THR A 502 6.61 -24.06 12.45
C THR A 502 6.04 -25.25 11.69
N LEU A 503 6.50 -25.42 10.46
CA LEU A 503 6.10 -26.50 9.57
C LEU A 503 7.04 -27.69 9.70
N VAL A 504 6.47 -28.90 9.61
CA VAL A 504 7.21 -30.16 9.55
C VAL A 504 7.06 -30.79 8.15
N PRO A 505 7.95 -31.70 7.73
CA PRO A 505 7.76 -32.47 6.50
C PRO A 505 6.39 -33.16 6.43
N GLY A 506 5.75 -33.10 5.25
CA GLY A 506 4.40 -33.59 4.98
C GLY A 506 3.32 -32.52 5.10
N PRO A 507 2.04 -32.92 5.18
CA PRO A 507 0.91 -32.00 5.24
C PRO A 507 0.78 -31.34 6.62
N ASN A 508 0.77 -30.01 6.64
CA ASN A 508 0.51 -29.18 7.81
C ASN A 508 -0.82 -28.48 7.62
N THR A 509 -1.75 -28.62 8.58
CA THR A 509 -3.01 -27.87 8.57
C THR A 509 -2.90 -26.68 9.50
N ILE A 510 -3.15 -25.48 8.98
CA ILE A 510 -3.20 -24.23 9.74
C ILE A 510 -4.55 -23.55 9.53
N GLN A 511 -5.11 -22.99 10.60
CA GLN A 511 -6.38 -22.28 10.58
C GLN A 511 -6.28 -21.03 11.47
N SER A 512 -6.65 -19.87 10.91
CA SER A 512 -6.66 -18.58 11.60
C SER A 512 -8.09 -18.12 11.82
N ALA A 513 -8.45 -17.72 13.04
CA ALA A 513 -9.78 -17.19 13.36
C ALA A 513 -10.10 -15.91 12.58
N TYR A 514 -9.07 -15.14 12.22
CA TYR A 514 -9.18 -13.83 11.59
C TYR A 514 -8.86 -13.85 10.09
N GLY A 515 -8.19 -14.89 9.58
CA GLY A 515 -7.65 -14.91 8.23
C GLY A 515 -6.43 -13.98 8.06
N GLY A 516 -5.89 -13.89 6.84
CA GLY A 516 -4.74 -13.05 6.54
C GLY A 516 -3.94 -13.52 5.32
N LEU A 517 -3.06 -12.66 4.79
CA LEU A 517 -2.08 -13.04 3.77
C LEU A 517 -1.18 -14.17 4.28
N ILE A 518 -0.83 -15.12 3.42
CA ILE A 518 -0.02 -16.29 3.78
C ILE A 518 1.44 -16.05 3.38
N TYR A 519 2.34 -16.22 4.34
CA TYR A 519 3.78 -16.08 4.18
C TYR A 519 4.50 -17.38 4.53
N LEU A 520 5.49 -17.76 3.74
CA LEU A 520 6.47 -18.78 4.11
C LEU A 520 7.75 -18.09 4.57
N ILE A 521 8.35 -18.57 5.66
CA ILE A 521 9.48 -17.91 6.32
C ILE A 521 10.57 -18.94 6.60
N PRO A 522 11.60 -19.03 5.75
CA PRO A 522 12.84 -19.72 6.08
C PRO A 522 13.45 -19.12 7.36
N THR A 523 13.70 -19.96 8.35
CA THR A 523 14.19 -19.53 9.68
C THR A 523 15.67 -19.82 9.87
N GLN A 524 16.29 -20.61 8.99
CA GLN A 524 17.70 -20.95 9.04
C GLN A 524 18.33 -20.90 7.64
N PRO A 525 19.45 -20.18 7.47
CA PRO A 525 20.14 -20.15 6.18
C PRO A 525 20.74 -21.53 5.87
N LYS A 526 20.51 -22.00 4.66
CA LYS A 526 21.06 -23.24 4.09
C LYS A 526 21.57 -22.93 2.68
N PRO A 527 22.89 -22.73 2.51
CA PRO A 527 23.47 -22.37 1.22
C PRO A 527 23.03 -23.31 0.09
N ASN A 528 22.78 -22.75 -1.09
CA ASN A 528 22.41 -23.49 -2.31
C ASN A 528 21.18 -24.41 -2.16
N THR A 529 20.28 -24.12 -1.22
CA THR A 529 19.11 -24.96 -0.94
C THR A 529 17.82 -24.24 -1.32
N LYS A 530 17.15 -24.73 -2.36
CA LYS A 530 15.80 -24.32 -2.75
C LYS A 530 14.86 -25.51 -2.67
N THR A 531 13.60 -25.25 -2.34
CA THR A 531 12.56 -26.30 -2.32
C THR A 531 11.23 -25.74 -2.80
N THR A 532 10.34 -26.63 -3.19
CA THR A 532 9.00 -26.28 -3.66
C THR A 532 7.96 -26.73 -2.63
N VAL A 533 7.12 -25.81 -2.17
CA VAL A 533 6.05 -26.05 -1.19
C VAL A 533 4.69 -25.91 -1.87
N PHE A 534 3.73 -26.76 -1.51
CA PHE A 534 2.37 -26.71 -2.05
C PHE A 534 1.40 -26.16 -1.02
N ILE A 535 0.55 -25.21 -1.42
CA ILE A 535 -0.45 -24.59 -0.56
C ILE A 535 -1.84 -24.81 -1.14
N SER A 536 -2.78 -25.27 -0.31
CA SER A 536 -4.19 -25.45 -0.65
C SER A 536 -5.10 -24.82 0.41
N GLY A 537 -6.29 -24.35 0.02
CA GLY A 537 -7.29 -23.79 0.93
C GLY A 537 -7.28 -22.25 1.05
N GLY A 538 -6.31 -21.58 0.43
CA GLY A 538 -6.28 -20.12 0.32
C GLY A 538 -7.14 -19.58 -0.83
N VAL A 539 -7.42 -18.28 -0.83
CA VAL A 539 -8.01 -17.54 -1.96
C VAL A 539 -6.96 -16.61 -2.56
N GLN A 540 -7.15 -16.18 -3.81
CA GLN A 540 -6.21 -15.26 -4.45
C GLN A 540 -6.26 -13.87 -3.79
N ALA A 541 -5.08 -13.33 -3.51
CA ALA A 541 -4.89 -11.93 -3.15
C ALA A 541 -4.32 -11.15 -4.33
N PRO A 542 -4.67 -9.85 -4.50
CA PRO A 542 -3.98 -9.02 -5.47
C PRO A 542 -2.49 -8.96 -5.14
N TYR A 543 -1.67 -9.51 -6.02
CA TYR A 543 -0.24 -9.61 -5.81
C TYR A 543 0.47 -9.24 -7.10
N TYR A 544 1.03 -8.03 -7.13
CA TYR A 544 1.81 -7.53 -8.24
C TYR A 544 3.29 -7.79 -7.99
N VAL A 545 4.01 -8.28 -8.99
CA VAL A 545 5.46 -8.44 -8.95
C VAL A 545 6.08 -7.76 -10.16
N LEU A 546 6.93 -6.75 -9.91
CA LEU A 546 7.61 -5.97 -10.94
C LEU A 546 8.39 -6.89 -11.89
N GLY A 547 8.18 -6.70 -13.19
CA GLY A 547 8.82 -7.51 -14.24
C GLY A 547 8.24 -8.92 -14.43
N GLN A 548 7.35 -9.41 -13.54
CA GLN A 548 6.71 -10.72 -13.69
C GLN A 548 5.21 -10.61 -13.99
N THR A 549 4.48 -9.68 -13.34
CA THR A 549 3.06 -9.46 -13.61
C THR A 549 2.91 -8.48 -14.77
N SER A 550 2.24 -8.89 -15.86
CA SER A 550 2.04 -7.99 -16.99
C SER A 550 0.99 -6.91 -16.69
N ALA A 551 1.09 -5.75 -17.37
CA ALA A 551 0.14 -4.66 -17.22
C ALA A 551 -1.31 -5.06 -17.57
N SER A 552 -1.48 -5.96 -18.55
CA SER A 552 -2.80 -6.48 -18.93
C SER A 552 -3.36 -7.43 -17.87
N GLU A 553 -2.57 -8.37 -17.34
CA GLU A 553 -2.99 -9.26 -16.25
C GLU A 553 -3.38 -8.46 -15.01
N TRP A 554 -2.57 -7.47 -14.65
CA TRP A 554 -2.85 -6.57 -13.52
C TRP A 554 -4.20 -5.87 -13.69
N LYS A 555 -4.41 -5.16 -14.81
CA LYS A 555 -5.62 -4.36 -15.06
C LYS A 555 -6.88 -5.21 -15.17
N ASN A 556 -6.78 -6.36 -15.84
CA ASN A 556 -7.94 -7.17 -16.19
C ASN A 556 -8.34 -8.18 -15.11
N SER A 557 -7.41 -8.60 -14.25
CA SER A 557 -7.67 -9.71 -13.32
C SER A 557 -7.04 -9.54 -11.94
N VAL A 558 -5.71 -9.44 -11.84
CA VAL A 558 -4.99 -9.60 -10.56
C VAL A 558 -5.42 -8.53 -9.54
N ARG A 559 -5.55 -7.27 -9.97
CA ARG A 559 -5.98 -6.19 -9.08
C ARG A 559 -7.40 -6.34 -8.55
N GLN A 560 -8.20 -7.29 -9.07
CA GLN A 560 -9.59 -7.57 -8.70
C GLN A 560 -9.77 -8.87 -7.88
N TYR A 561 -8.69 -9.59 -7.57
CA TYR A 561 -8.76 -10.80 -6.74
C TYR A 561 -9.34 -10.57 -5.34
N PRO A 562 -10.15 -11.49 -4.80
CA PRO A 562 -11.15 -11.20 -3.77
C PRO A 562 -10.61 -10.89 -2.37
N ALA A 563 -9.34 -11.16 -2.08
CA ALA A 563 -8.79 -10.91 -0.74
C ALA A 563 -8.87 -9.41 -0.35
N PRO A 564 -9.06 -9.09 0.95
CA PRO A 564 -9.16 -7.73 1.44
C PRO A 564 -7.83 -6.97 1.47
N TRP A 565 -6.70 -7.67 1.36
CA TRP A 565 -5.35 -7.10 1.36
C TRP A 565 -4.57 -7.51 0.12
N ALA A 566 -3.69 -6.63 -0.31
CA ALA A 566 -2.87 -6.75 -1.50
C ALA A 566 -1.38 -6.55 -1.18
N GLU A 567 -0.52 -7.10 -2.03
CA GLU A 567 0.93 -6.87 -2.01
C GLU A 567 1.41 -6.35 -3.36
N LEU A 568 2.23 -5.30 -3.33
CA LEU A 568 2.95 -4.79 -4.48
C LEU A 568 4.44 -5.02 -4.23
N GLN A 569 5.08 -5.84 -5.05
CA GLN A 569 6.47 -6.21 -4.91
C GLN A 569 7.31 -5.62 -6.04
N GLY A 570 8.34 -4.87 -5.65
CA GLY A 570 9.45 -4.44 -6.49
C GLY A 570 10.62 -5.41 -6.39
N ARG A 571 11.80 -4.92 -6.73
CA ARG A 571 13.08 -5.64 -6.59
C ARG A 571 13.55 -5.71 -5.14
N ARG A 572 13.32 -4.65 -4.36
CA ARG A 572 13.84 -4.47 -2.99
C ARG A 572 12.77 -4.22 -1.95
N VAL A 573 11.53 -3.98 -2.39
CA VAL A 573 10.43 -3.55 -1.52
C VAL A 573 9.18 -4.39 -1.76
N VAL A 574 8.47 -4.74 -0.68
CA VAL A 574 7.08 -5.19 -0.73
C VAL A 574 6.22 -4.24 0.09
N VAL A 575 5.22 -3.64 -0.56
CA VAL A 575 4.21 -2.78 0.08
C VAL A 575 2.91 -3.58 0.25
N THR A 576 2.42 -3.67 1.47
CA THR A 576 1.18 -4.36 1.84
C THR A 576 0.13 -3.35 2.26
N VAL A 577 -0.98 -3.31 1.53
CA VAL A 577 -2.04 -2.30 1.69
C VAL A 577 -3.43 -2.94 1.52
N PRO A 578 -4.51 -2.28 1.99
CA PRO A 578 -5.86 -2.73 1.67
C PRO A 578 -6.08 -2.83 0.16
N SER A 579 -6.70 -3.91 -0.29
CA SER A 579 -6.98 -4.16 -1.71
C SER A 579 -7.79 -3.03 -2.35
N SER A 580 -8.64 -2.35 -1.57
CA SER A 580 -9.44 -1.21 -2.03
C SER A 580 -8.59 -0.08 -2.62
N LEU A 581 -7.37 0.14 -2.11
CA LEU A 581 -6.48 1.20 -2.59
C LEU A 581 -5.84 0.87 -3.94
N ILE A 582 -5.62 -0.41 -4.24
CA ILE A 582 -4.92 -0.84 -5.46
C ILE A 582 -5.87 -1.21 -6.60
N ARG A 583 -7.18 -1.33 -6.35
CA ARG A 583 -8.15 -1.76 -7.38
C ARG A 583 -8.24 -0.79 -8.55
N GLN A 584 -7.89 0.48 -8.31
CA GLN A 584 -7.84 1.55 -9.30
C GLN A 584 -6.40 1.95 -9.68
N LEU A 585 -5.37 1.27 -9.15
CA LEU A 585 -3.98 1.54 -9.49
C LEU A 585 -3.71 0.99 -10.90
N ASP A 586 -3.52 1.87 -11.88
CA ASP A 586 -3.31 1.48 -13.27
C ASP A 586 -1.85 1.17 -13.61
N ASP A 587 -0.90 1.83 -12.97
CA ASP A 587 0.53 1.66 -13.19
C ASP A 587 1.29 1.34 -11.89
N PRO A 588 1.22 0.08 -11.42
CA PRO A 588 2.02 -0.36 -10.28
C PRO A 588 3.52 -0.44 -10.58
N ALA A 589 3.95 -0.43 -11.86
CA ALA A 589 5.36 -0.54 -12.21
C ALA A 589 6.12 0.72 -11.80
N GLN A 590 5.62 1.88 -12.23
CA GLN A 590 6.22 3.17 -11.86
C GLN A 590 6.25 3.38 -10.33
N LEU A 591 5.20 2.95 -9.64
CA LEU A 591 5.13 3.00 -8.19
C LEU A 591 6.22 2.14 -7.55
N MET A 592 6.36 0.88 -7.95
CA MET A 592 7.36 -0.02 -7.34
C MET A 592 8.79 0.37 -7.69
N GLU A 593 9.05 0.88 -8.89
CA GLU A 593 10.36 1.47 -9.23
C GLU A 593 10.69 2.69 -8.36
N THR A 594 9.70 3.51 -8.02
CA THR A 594 9.88 4.64 -7.10
C THR A 594 10.20 4.18 -5.68
N TRP A 595 9.55 3.10 -5.22
CA TRP A 595 9.85 2.48 -3.92
C TRP A 595 11.24 1.86 -3.89
N ASP A 596 11.62 1.12 -4.93
CA ASP A 596 12.95 0.51 -5.03
C ASP A 596 14.05 1.58 -5.06
N ALA A 597 13.81 2.73 -5.70
CA ALA A 597 14.77 3.83 -5.75
C ALA A 597 15.12 4.39 -4.35
N ILE A 598 14.17 4.40 -3.40
CA ILE A 598 14.45 4.83 -2.01
C ILE A 598 15.52 3.93 -1.40
N VAL A 599 15.34 2.61 -1.52
CA VAL A 599 16.29 1.63 -0.97
C VAL A 599 17.63 1.66 -1.73
N ASP A 600 17.61 1.89 -3.05
CA ASP A 600 18.85 2.06 -3.83
C ASP A 600 19.63 3.31 -3.37
N TYR A 601 18.95 4.41 -3.00
CA TYR A 601 19.61 5.59 -2.44
C TYR A 601 20.18 5.34 -1.04
N ASP A 602 19.45 4.65 -0.18
CA ASP A 602 19.93 4.31 1.17
C ASP A 602 21.12 3.34 1.11
N ASP A 603 21.11 2.36 0.21
CA ASP A 603 22.26 1.52 -0.11
C ASP A 603 23.46 2.35 -0.55
N ALA A 604 23.27 3.29 -1.49
CA ALA A 604 24.34 4.15 -1.98
C ALA A 604 24.95 5.00 -0.85
N LEU A 605 24.12 5.60 0.02
CA LEU A 605 24.59 6.36 1.17
C LEU A 605 25.34 5.47 2.17
N ALA A 606 24.87 4.24 2.38
CA ALA A 606 25.53 3.27 3.24
C ALA A 606 26.81 2.67 2.63
N GLY A 607 27.08 2.88 1.34
CA GLY A 607 28.21 2.28 0.63
C GLY A 607 28.02 0.80 0.32
N LEU A 608 26.79 0.41 0.01
CA LEU A 608 26.40 -0.94 -0.37
C LEU A 608 26.15 -1.04 -1.87
N SER A 609 26.50 -2.19 -2.44
CA SER A 609 26.19 -2.52 -3.83
C SER A 609 25.97 -4.03 -3.99
N PRO A 610 25.01 -4.47 -4.83
CA PRO A 610 24.79 -5.89 -5.13
C PRO A 610 26.00 -6.59 -5.77
N ASP A 611 26.91 -5.82 -6.38
CA ASP A 611 28.08 -6.36 -7.09
C ASP A 611 29.34 -6.39 -6.22
N SER A 612 29.27 -5.80 -5.02
CA SER A 612 30.41 -5.73 -4.10
C SER A 612 30.51 -6.99 -3.26
N PRO A 613 31.71 -7.51 -2.97
CA PRO A 613 31.86 -8.64 -2.06
C PRO A 613 31.50 -8.23 -0.62
N PRO A 614 31.13 -9.19 0.26
CA PRO A 614 31.05 -8.94 1.69
C PRO A 614 32.37 -8.32 2.21
N PRO A 615 32.32 -7.33 3.12
CA PRO A 615 31.12 -6.90 3.85
C PRO A 615 30.27 -5.82 3.14
N HIS A 616 30.55 -5.47 1.88
CA HIS A 616 29.89 -4.37 1.16
C HIS A 616 28.74 -4.82 0.23
N HIS A 617 28.47 -6.13 0.19
CA HIS A 617 27.37 -6.72 -0.57
C HIS A 617 26.01 -6.27 -0.05
N SER A 618 25.20 -5.68 -0.94
CA SER A 618 23.80 -5.34 -0.66
C SER A 618 22.88 -6.57 -0.74
N PRO A 619 21.96 -6.77 0.22
CA PRO A 619 21.05 -7.93 0.27
C PRO A 619 19.87 -7.79 -0.72
N ILE A 620 20.15 -7.59 -2.01
CA ILE A 620 19.12 -7.38 -3.05
C ILE A 620 18.17 -8.57 -3.20
N GLU A 621 18.55 -9.73 -2.68
CA GLU A 621 17.78 -10.96 -2.75
C GLU A 621 16.58 -10.97 -1.78
N LEU A 622 16.57 -10.08 -0.78
CA LEU A 622 15.53 -10.00 0.23
C LEU A 622 14.88 -8.61 0.26
N PRO A 623 13.55 -8.50 0.14
CA PRO A 623 12.90 -7.20 0.16
C PRO A 623 12.62 -6.70 1.59
N PHE A 624 12.71 -5.39 1.78
CA PHE A 624 12.06 -4.69 2.90
C PHE A 624 10.54 -4.77 2.78
N ARG A 625 9.84 -4.77 3.92
CA ARG A 625 8.38 -4.88 3.96
C ARG A 625 7.77 -3.67 4.63
N TYR A 626 6.76 -3.10 3.98
CA TYR A 626 6.03 -1.92 4.44
C TYR A 626 4.56 -2.33 4.55
N VAL A 627 3.96 -2.17 5.72
CA VAL A 627 2.60 -2.62 6.00
C VAL A 627 1.78 -1.44 6.52
N ASP A 628 0.70 -1.12 5.82
CA ASP A 628 -0.32 -0.22 6.34
C ASP A 628 -1.18 -0.97 7.37
N ASP A 629 -1.55 -0.30 8.45
CA ASP A 629 -2.45 -0.81 9.46
C ASP A 629 -3.41 0.31 9.88
N ILE A 630 -4.62 -0.02 10.32
CA ILE A 630 -5.51 0.99 10.90
C ILE A 630 -5.08 1.41 12.31
N GLN A 631 -4.17 0.65 12.95
CA GLN A 631 -3.53 1.01 14.21
C GLN A 631 -2.19 0.28 14.43
N ILE A 632 -1.18 1.03 14.86
CA ILE A 632 0.14 0.49 15.26
C ILE A 632 0.44 0.74 16.75
N THR A 633 1.49 0.10 17.25
CA THR A 633 1.93 0.08 18.65
C THR A 633 2.56 1.39 19.10
N ALA A 634 3.17 2.17 18.22
CA ALA A 634 3.78 3.45 18.55
C ALA A 634 3.88 4.37 17.32
N GLY A 635 3.82 5.69 17.56
CA GLY A 635 4.02 6.68 16.52
C GLY A 635 2.93 6.71 15.44
N SER A 636 3.23 7.42 14.35
CA SER A 636 2.46 7.38 13.10
C SER A 636 3.00 6.36 12.09
N ALA A 637 4.25 5.95 12.31
CA ALA A 637 4.92 4.82 11.68
C ALA A 637 6.01 4.33 12.66
N HIS A 638 6.52 3.12 12.47
CA HIS A 638 7.75 2.68 13.13
C HIS A 638 8.50 1.64 12.29
N ALA A 639 9.83 1.71 12.38
CA ALA A 639 10.75 0.74 11.80
C ALA A 639 10.58 -0.66 12.39
N GLY A 640 11.01 -1.66 11.63
CA GLY A 640 10.82 -3.07 11.92
C GLY A 640 10.82 -3.93 10.66
N TYR A 641 10.62 -5.23 10.86
CA TYR A 641 10.32 -6.13 9.75
C TYR A 641 9.00 -6.85 10.06
N PRO A 642 7.87 -6.36 9.55
CA PRO A 642 7.71 -5.21 8.63
C PRO A 642 7.86 -3.83 9.30
N ILE A 643 8.09 -2.81 8.48
CA ILE A 643 7.89 -1.39 8.80
C ILE A 643 6.38 -1.14 8.79
N MET A 644 5.85 -0.55 9.86
CA MET A 644 4.41 -0.42 10.09
C MET A 644 3.97 1.04 10.01
N PHE A 645 2.80 1.31 9.40
CA PHE A 645 2.23 2.65 9.24
C PHE A 645 0.80 2.72 9.80
N ASP A 646 0.45 3.81 10.51
CA ASP A 646 -0.92 4.06 11.01
C ASP A 646 -1.74 4.78 9.93
N ASN A 647 -2.44 3.99 9.12
CA ASN A 647 -3.45 4.41 8.15
C ASN A 647 -2.91 5.45 7.17
N TYR A 648 -1.74 5.15 6.59
CA TYR A 648 -1.10 6.00 5.58
C TYR A 648 -1.85 5.95 4.26
N GLY A 649 -2.55 4.85 3.95
CA GLY A 649 -3.43 4.74 2.80
C GLY A 649 -2.74 5.12 1.48
N THR A 650 -3.31 6.08 0.75
CA THR A 650 -2.77 6.53 -0.54
C THR A 650 -1.38 7.16 -0.47
N ARG A 651 -0.84 7.46 0.72
CA ARG A 651 0.56 7.88 0.87
C ARG A 651 1.54 6.80 0.45
N LEU A 652 1.15 5.52 0.52
CA LEU A 652 1.99 4.38 0.14
C LEU A 652 1.79 3.94 -1.32
N THR A 653 0.67 4.33 -1.94
CA THR A 653 0.27 3.84 -3.27
C THR A 653 0.24 4.91 -4.36
N ASP A 654 0.63 6.14 -4.05
CA ASP A 654 0.69 7.25 -5.01
C ASP A 654 2.14 7.73 -5.22
N VAL A 655 2.59 7.76 -6.47
CA VAL A 655 3.97 8.10 -6.84
C VAL A 655 4.36 9.49 -6.35
N ALA A 656 3.48 10.49 -6.50
CA ALA A 656 3.78 11.86 -6.09
C ALA A 656 3.91 11.99 -4.58
N ASN A 657 3.08 11.28 -3.81
CA ASN A 657 3.18 11.24 -2.35
C ASN A 657 4.47 10.56 -1.89
N VAL A 658 4.83 9.41 -2.46
CA VAL A 658 6.08 8.70 -2.11
C VAL A 658 7.31 9.56 -2.42
N ARG A 659 7.30 10.32 -3.52
CA ARG A 659 8.42 11.19 -3.95
C ARG A 659 8.49 12.53 -3.24
N ASN A 660 7.35 13.17 -2.97
CA ASN A 660 7.33 14.59 -2.57
C ASN A 660 6.80 14.80 -1.14
N LYS A 661 6.12 13.79 -0.57
CA LYS A 661 5.54 13.83 0.80
C LYS A 661 5.94 12.59 1.61
N GLY A 662 7.06 11.97 1.24
CA GLY A 662 7.48 10.67 1.74
C GLY A 662 8.34 10.71 2.99
N TRP A 663 8.45 11.83 3.72
CA TRP A 663 9.39 11.95 4.86
C TRP A 663 9.26 10.79 5.85
N GLY A 664 8.04 10.41 6.26
CA GLY A 664 7.83 9.27 7.15
C GLY A 664 8.31 7.94 6.55
N ILE A 665 8.13 7.74 5.25
CA ILE A 665 8.61 6.53 4.53
C ILE A 665 10.13 6.48 4.53
N TRP A 666 10.78 7.59 4.17
CA TRP A 666 12.25 7.67 4.09
C TRP A 666 12.87 7.56 5.48
N HIS A 667 12.24 8.18 6.48
CA HIS A 667 12.66 8.12 7.88
C HIS A 667 12.60 6.70 8.44
N GLU A 668 11.47 5.99 8.30
CA GLU A 668 11.39 4.61 8.80
C GLU A 668 12.31 3.65 8.04
N THR A 669 12.51 3.87 6.73
CA THR A 669 13.50 3.09 5.96
C THR A 669 14.92 3.36 6.48
N GLY A 670 15.26 4.63 6.71
CA GLY A 670 16.54 5.03 7.26
C GLY A 670 16.85 4.41 8.63
N HIS A 671 15.83 4.19 9.47
CA HIS A 671 16.01 3.50 10.75
C HIS A 671 16.53 2.07 10.59
N GLU A 672 16.14 1.36 9.53
CA GLU A 672 16.68 0.03 9.20
C GLU A 672 18.18 0.11 8.91
N TYR A 673 18.59 1.15 8.17
CA TYR A 673 19.97 1.39 7.76
C TYR A 673 20.88 1.95 8.85
N GLN A 674 20.34 2.60 9.87
CA GLN A 674 21.13 3.20 10.94
C GLN A 674 22.14 2.20 11.53
N PRO A 675 23.45 2.47 11.42
CA PRO A 675 24.46 1.53 11.87
C PRO A 675 24.62 1.57 13.38
N ASN A 676 24.42 0.41 14.02
CA ASN A 676 24.55 0.26 15.47
C ASN A 676 25.89 0.76 16.05
N PRO A 677 27.04 0.61 15.36
CA PRO A 677 28.33 1.08 15.87
C PRO A 677 28.50 2.59 16.02
N TRP A 678 27.71 3.44 15.35
CA TRP A 678 27.80 4.90 15.56
C TRP A 678 26.46 5.58 15.84
N LYS A 679 25.42 4.79 16.14
CA LYS A 679 24.16 5.25 16.72
C LYS A 679 24.21 5.19 18.25
N TRP A 680 24.23 6.34 18.94
CA TRP A 680 23.99 6.42 20.38
C TRP A 680 22.58 6.92 20.68
N SER A 681 22.10 6.71 21.91
CA SER A 681 20.69 6.93 22.30
C SER A 681 20.15 8.30 21.87
N ALA A 682 20.88 9.38 22.19
CA ALA A 682 20.45 10.76 21.95
C ALA A 682 20.28 11.14 20.47
N ILE A 683 20.86 10.39 19.52
CA ILE A 683 20.75 10.69 18.08
C ILE A 683 19.92 9.69 17.30
N THR A 684 19.21 8.77 17.97
CA THR A 684 18.38 7.76 17.30
C THR A 684 17.40 8.40 16.31
N GLU A 685 16.72 9.47 16.73
CA GLU A 685 15.78 10.25 15.90
C GLU A 685 16.46 11.40 15.11
N VAL A 686 17.79 11.52 15.20
CA VAL A 686 18.56 12.56 14.51
C VAL A 686 19.29 11.97 13.32
N SER A 687 20.17 10.98 13.52
CA SER A 687 21.02 10.45 12.45
C SER A 687 20.24 9.69 11.38
N VAL A 688 19.05 9.16 11.70
CA VAL A 688 18.12 8.56 10.73
C VAL A 688 17.78 9.54 9.61
N ASN A 689 17.65 10.84 9.93
CA ASN A 689 17.26 11.85 8.97
C ASN A 689 18.38 12.20 7.97
N LEU A 690 19.58 11.63 8.10
CA LEU A 690 20.58 11.70 7.03
C LEU A 690 20.11 10.95 5.78
N TYR A 691 19.50 9.77 5.98
CA TYR A 691 18.87 8.99 4.91
C TYR A 691 17.69 9.77 4.32
N SER A 692 16.81 10.31 5.17
CA SER A 692 15.68 11.14 4.72
C SER A 692 16.11 12.34 3.90
N LEU A 693 17.14 13.10 4.34
CA LEU A 693 17.68 14.24 3.60
C LEU A 693 18.34 13.80 2.28
N TYR A 694 19.03 12.66 2.27
CA TYR A 694 19.65 12.13 1.06
C TYR A 694 18.60 11.75 0.01
N VAL A 695 17.58 10.97 0.41
CA VAL A 695 16.46 10.61 -0.46
C VAL A 695 15.69 11.86 -0.92
N GLN A 696 15.47 12.82 -0.02
CA GLN A 696 14.84 14.11 -0.34
C GLN A 696 15.61 14.84 -1.45
N GLU A 697 16.94 14.94 -1.32
CA GLU A 697 17.82 15.56 -2.32
C GLU A 697 17.83 14.79 -3.64
N LYS A 698 17.87 13.45 -3.61
CA LYS A 698 17.85 12.60 -4.81
C LYS A 698 16.54 12.69 -5.59
N PHE A 699 15.42 12.96 -4.92
CA PHE A 699 14.16 13.27 -5.58
C PHE A 699 14.04 14.73 -6.04
N GLY A 700 15.02 15.58 -5.75
CA GLY A 700 15.04 16.99 -6.16
C GLY A 700 14.17 17.90 -5.29
N ASN A 701 13.83 17.49 -4.07
CA ASN A 701 13.01 18.26 -3.15
C ASN A 701 13.86 19.24 -2.33
N THR A 702 13.27 20.37 -1.95
CA THR A 702 13.88 21.32 -1.00
C THR A 702 14.10 20.67 0.37
N SER A 703 15.24 20.97 0.98
CA SER A 703 15.61 20.47 2.32
C SER A 703 14.61 20.88 3.40
N ASN A 704 14.18 19.92 4.22
CA ASN A 704 13.34 20.21 5.38
C ASN A 704 14.04 21.06 6.44
N LEU A 705 15.37 21.14 6.44
CA LEU A 705 16.11 22.01 7.36
C LEU A 705 15.85 23.50 7.11
N LEU A 706 15.43 23.86 5.91
CA LEU A 706 15.08 25.22 5.48
C LEU A 706 13.62 25.59 5.76
N SER A 707 12.83 24.66 6.33
CA SER A 707 11.44 24.94 6.71
C SER A 707 11.40 25.90 7.90
N ARG A 708 10.74 27.04 7.72
CA ARG A 708 10.58 28.06 8.78
C ARG A 708 9.38 27.73 9.66
N ASP A 709 9.57 27.82 10.97
CA ASP A 709 8.51 27.68 11.96
C ASP A 709 7.62 28.94 12.09
N ALA A 710 6.67 28.91 13.01
CA ALA A 710 5.76 30.04 13.27
C ALA A 710 6.48 31.32 13.73
N GLN A 711 7.71 31.20 14.23
CA GLN A 711 8.58 32.31 14.63
C GLN A 711 9.50 32.75 13.50
N GLY A 712 9.34 32.18 12.30
CA GLY A 712 10.14 32.48 11.12
C GLY A 712 11.56 31.90 11.19
N LYS A 713 11.86 30.99 12.12
CA LYS A 713 13.18 30.36 12.27
C LYS A 713 13.23 29.02 11.56
N ASP A 714 14.30 28.78 10.81
CA ASP A 714 14.61 27.46 10.27
C ASP A 714 15.53 26.66 11.22
N SER A 715 15.98 25.47 10.78
CA SER A 715 16.81 24.61 11.63
C SER A 715 18.22 25.18 11.82
N TYR A 716 18.74 25.93 10.84
CA TYR A 716 20.04 26.59 10.93
C TYR A 716 20.01 27.76 11.90
N ASP A 717 18.96 28.58 11.87
CA ASP A 717 18.74 29.67 12.83
C ASP A 717 18.78 29.16 14.27
N LYS A 718 18.12 28.02 14.53
CA LYS A 718 18.10 27.36 15.85
C LYS A 718 19.45 26.79 16.22
N ALA A 719 20.12 26.12 15.28
CA ALA A 719 21.46 25.58 15.47
C ALA A 719 22.49 26.67 15.80
N PHE A 720 22.48 27.79 15.07
CA PHE A 720 23.39 28.91 15.32
C PHE A 720 23.12 29.56 16.68
N ALA A 721 21.86 29.78 17.05
CA ALA A 721 21.51 30.25 18.38
C ALA A 721 22.01 29.30 19.50
N TYR A 722 21.89 27.99 19.29
CA TYR A 722 22.45 27.00 20.21
C TYR A 722 23.98 27.09 20.28
N LEU A 723 24.66 27.19 19.14
CA LEU A 723 26.12 27.30 19.04
C LEU A 723 26.66 28.54 19.77
N GLU A 724 25.93 29.65 19.75
CA GLU A 724 26.28 30.90 20.43
C GLU A 724 25.86 30.95 21.91
N SER A 725 25.00 30.04 22.36
CA SER A 725 24.54 30.03 23.75
C SER A 725 25.68 29.80 24.75
N GLY A 726 25.70 30.62 25.80
CA GLY A 726 26.63 30.52 26.94
C GLY A 726 26.09 29.68 28.10
N ALA A 727 25.13 28.78 27.85
CA ALA A 727 24.52 27.97 28.90
C ALA A 727 25.57 27.05 29.56
N PRO A 728 25.69 27.05 30.91
CA PRO A 728 26.74 26.31 31.60
C PRO A 728 26.57 24.79 31.53
N ASP A 729 25.37 24.31 31.25
CA ASP A 729 24.97 22.90 31.10
C ASP A 729 24.75 22.50 29.63
N LYS A 730 25.21 23.32 28.67
CA LYS A 730 25.09 23.05 27.25
C LYS A 730 25.75 21.72 26.88
N THR A 731 24.97 20.82 26.28
CA THR A 731 25.45 19.51 25.85
C THR A 731 24.70 19.03 24.61
N TYR A 732 25.42 18.47 23.64
CA TYR A 732 24.79 17.94 22.43
C TYR A 732 23.92 16.71 22.77
N GLY A 733 22.77 16.57 22.11
CA GLY A 733 21.83 15.46 22.36
C GLY A 733 20.71 15.80 23.35
N ASN A 734 20.72 16.98 23.98
CA ASN A 734 19.64 17.42 24.87
C ASN A 734 18.51 18.07 24.07
N THR A 735 17.40 17.34 23.87
CA THR A 735 16.22 17.79 23.11
C THR A 735 15.48 18.96 23.74
N SER A 736 15.72 19.27 25.01
CA SER A 736 15.19 20.48 25.66
C SER A 736 16.01 21.74 25.34
N GLN A 737 17.26 21.60 24.89
CA GLN A 737 18.14 22.70 24.51
C GLN A 737 18.12 22.96 22.98
N LEU A 738 17.96 21.91 22.17
CA LEU A 738 17.87 22.01 20.71
C LEU A 738 16.98 20.88 20.16
N ASP A 739 16.01 21.22 19.32
CA ASP A 739 15.12 20.23 18.71
C ASP A 739 15.86 19.26 17.76
N LEU A 740 15.19 18.17 17.36
CA LEU A 740 15.81 17.09 16.57
C LEU A 740 16.40 17.59 15.23
N PHE A 741 15.68 18.49 14.54
CA PHE A 741 16.13 19.06 13.27
C PHE A 741 17.27 20.07 13.44
N GLY A 742 17.27 20.86 14.52
CA GLY A 742 18.41 21.69 14.87
C GLY A 742 19.65 20.86 15.19
N GLN A 743 19.51 19.72 15.86
CA GLN A 743 20.62 18.79 16.11
C GLN A 743 21.14 18.14 14.82
N LEU A 744 20.26 17.88 13.84
CA LEU A 744 20.61 17.32 12.53
C LEU A 744 21.55 18.23 11.73
N VAL A 745 21.51 19.56 11.97
CA VAL A 745 22.40 20.53 11.32
C VAL A 745 23.87 20.20 11.51
N LEU A 746 24.29 19.64 12.66
CA LEU A 746 25.67 19.16 12.87
C LEU A 746 26.09 18.19 11.76
N PHE A 747 25.24 17.20 11.47
CA PHE A 747 25.54 16.19 10.47
C PHE A 747 25.45 16.78 9.05
N LYS A 748 24.46 17.64 8.79
CA LYS A 748 24.38 18.33 7.50
C LYS A 748 25.59 19.25 7.25
N GLN A 749 26.17 19.87 8.27
CA GLN A 749 27.40 20.66 8.13
C GLN A 749 28.62 19.82 7.75
N LEU A 750 28.73 18.60 8.27
CA LEU A 750 29.77 17.65 7.83
C LEU A 750 29.54 17.25 6.37
N GLN A 751 28.29 17.01 5.97
CA GLN A 751 27.94 16.76 4.57
C GLN A 751 28.30 17.94 3.65
N LEU A 752 27.97 19.18 4.05
CA LEU A 752 28.29 20.39 3.28
C LEU A 752 29.80 20.62 3.14
N ALA A 753 30.58 20.26 4.17
CA ALA A 753 32.03 20.44 4.17
C ALA A 753 32.76 19.37 3.33
N TYR A 754 32.28 18.13 3.33
CA TYR A 754 33.04 16.97 2.85
C TYR A 754 32.30 16.08 1.85
N GLY A 755 31.08 16.46 1.43
CA GLY A 755 30.24 15.68 0.52
C GLY A 755 29.45 14.56 1.20
N TRP A 756 28.56 13.92 0.44
CA TRP A 756 27.83 12.74 0.92
C TRP A 756 28.74 11.51 1.06
N GLU A 757 29.82 11.47 0.28
CA GLU A 757 30.85 10.44 0.29
C GLU A 757 31.54 10.32 1.66
N PHE A 758 31.55 11.39 2.46
CA PHE A 758 31.99 11.33 3.86
C PHE A 758 31.18 10.32 4.67
N TYR A 759 29.85 10.32 4.51
CA TYR A 759 28.98 9.38 5.22
C TYR A 759 29.10 7.97 4.65
N THR A 760 29.26 7.83 3.33
CA THR A 760 29.58 6.53 2.70
C THR A 760 30.87 5.93 3.27
N ALA A 761 31.92 6.76 3.40
CA ALA A 761 33.19 6.36 3.99
C ALA A 761 33.05 6.02 5.48
N LEU A 762 32.22 6.76 6.23
CA LEU A 762 31.95 6.49 7.64
C LEU A 762 31.25 5.15 7.84
N HIS A 763 30.24 4.84 7.03
CA HIS A 763 29.59 3.52 7.06
C HIS A 763 30.58 2.40 6.76
N THR A 764 31.37 2.57 5.70
CA THR A 764 32.42 1.62 5.28
C THR A 764 33.43 1.39 6.42
N TYR A 765 33.93 2.46 7.04
CA TYR A 765 34.86 2.41 8.15
C TYR A 765 34.35 1.53 9.30
N TYR A 766 33.12 1.76 9.77
CA TYR A 766 32.56 0.96 10.87
C TYR A 766 32.23 -0.48 10.47
N ARG A 767 31.91 -0.71 9.19
CA ARG A 767 31.62 -2.06 8.66
C ARG A 767 32.87 -2.93 8.63
N GLU A 768 34.00 -2.33 8.30
CA GLU A 768 35.31 -2.99 8.19
C GLU A 768 36.03 -3.16 9.54
N LEU A 769 35.58 -2.48 10.60
CA LEU A 769 36.14 -2.68 11.93
C LEU A 769 35.95 -4.14 12.39
N PRO A 770 37.02 -4.77 12.94
CA PRO A 770 36.90 -6.04 13.64
C PRO A 770 35.86 -5.96 14.75
N ALA A 771 35.10 -7.03 14.97
CA ALA A 771 33.99 -7.05 15.93
C ALA A 771 34.42 -6.66 17.36
N ASN A 772 35.64 -7.00 17.77
CA ASN A 772 36.22 -6.65 19.07
C ASN A 772 36.69 -5.19 19.18
N GLN A 773 36.70 -4.42 18.09
CA GLN A 773 37.04 -3.00 18.05
C GLN A 773 35.79 -2.11 17.94
N LEU A 774 34.60 -2.70 17.78
CA LEU A 774 33.36 -1.94 17.74
C LEU A 774 33.05 -1.32 19.11
N PRO A 775 32.56 -0.07 19.16
CA PRO A 775 32.16 0.57 20.40
C PRO A 775 30.95 -0.13 21.03
N GLN A 776 31.03 -0.41 22.33
CA GLN A 776 30.07 -1.22 23.06
C GLN A 776 29.02 -0.39 23.83
N ASN A 777 29.27 0.91 24.04
CA ASN A 777 28.38 1.81 24.75
C ASN A 777 28.39 3.21 24.12
N ASP A 778 27.42 4.05 24.50
CA ASP A 778 27.22 5.37 23.90
C ASP A 778 28.45 6.27 23.99
N GLN A 779 29.17 6.28 25.11
CA GLN A 779 30.40 7.09 25.24
C GLN A 779 31.47 6.65 24.23
N GLN A 780 31.68 5.33 24.10
CA GLN A 780 32.64 4.80 23.12
C GLN A 780 32.21 5.10 21.67
N ARG A 781 30.90 5.12 21.38
CA ARG A 781 30.38 5.48 20.04
C ARG A 781 30.67 6.94 19.72
N ILE A 782 30.42 7.85 20.67
CA ILE A 782 30.71 9.28 20.54
C ILE A 782 32.21 9.51 20.33
N ASP A 783 33.05 8.92 21.19
CA ASP A 783 34.51 9.06 21.11
C ASP A 783 35.06 8.55 19.77
N THR A 784 34.57 7.39 19.32
CA THR A 784 35.00 6.79 18.04
C THR A 784 34.52 7.62 16.86
N PHE A 785 33.30 8.16 16.91
CA PHE A 785 32.75 9.03 15.87
C PHE A 785 33.59 10.28 15.68
N VAL A 786 34.02 10.95 16.75
CA VAL A 786 34.87 12.16 16.67
C VAL A 786 36.22 11.85 16.01
N VAL A 787 36.85 10.74 16.39
CA VAL A 787 38.13 10.31 15.79
C VAL A 787 37.94 9.93 14.33
N ALA A 788 36.95 9.08 14.02
CA ALA A 788 36.68 8.61 12.67
C ALA A 788 36.32 9.77 11.74
N ALA A 789 35.47 10.70 12.17
CA ALA A 789 35.12 11.88 11.39
C ALA A 789 36.35 12.76 11.07
N SER A 790 37.26 12.94 12.04
CA SER A 790 38.51 13.69 11.80
C SER A 790 39.40 12.97 10.80
N GLN A 791 39.59 11.66 10.97
CA GLN A 791 40.40 10.83 10.08
C GLN A 791 39.85 10.83 8.64
N LEU A 792 38.55 10.60 8.46
CA LEU A 792 37.92 10.46 7.15
C LEU A 792 37.76 11.77 6.41
N SER A 793 37.56 12.88 7.13
CA SER A 793 37.58 14.22 6.51
C SER A 793 38.99 14.69 6.14
N GLY A 794 40.03 14.05 6.68
CA GLY A 794 41.42 14.51 6.57
C GLY A 794 41.67 15.83 7.30
N ARG A 795 40.81 16.20 8.27
CA ARG A 795 40.89 17.46 9.03
C ARG A 795 40.80 17.23 10.53
N ASN A 796 41.42 18.10 11.31
CA ASN A 796 41.21 18.13 12.76
C ASN A 796 39.83 18.74 13.08
N LEU A 797 38.84 17.92 13.48
CA LEU A 797 37.48 18.38 13.77
C LEU A 797 37.23 18.71 15.25
N LEU A 798 38.26 18.74 16.10
CA LEU A 798 38.08 18.96 17.54
C LEU A 798 37.34 20.28 17.84
N SER A 799 37.73 21.39 17.19
CA SER A 799 37.07 22.69 17.37
C SER A 799 35.61 22.69 16.92
N PHE A 800 35.27 21.93 15.87
CA PHE A 800 33.90 21.76 15.42
C PHE A 800 33.05 21.05 16.48
N PHE A 801 33.53 19.92 17.00
CA PHE A 801 32.82 19.18 18.03
C PHE A 801 32.76 19.91 19.38
N ASP A 802 33.77 20.71 19.72
CA ASP A 802 33.73 21.59 20.88
C ASP A 802 32.63 22.66 20.76
N LYS A 803 32.49 23.28 19.59
CA LYS A 803 31.45 24.30 19.33
C LYS A 803 30.04 23.74 19.50
N TRP A 804 29.85 22.51 19.02
CA TRP A 804 28.61 21.76 19.20
C TRP A 804 28.40 21.21 20.61
N ALA A 805 29.34 21.41 21.54
CA ALA A 805 29.31 20.82 22.88
C ALA A 805 29.13 19.30 22.87
N MET A 806 29.78 18.62 21.92
CA MET A 806 29.75 17.16 21.82
C MET A 806 30.41 16.52 23.04
N PRO A 807 29.73 15.62 23.79
CA PRO A 807 30.21 15.08 25.05
C PRO A 807 31.18 13.89 24.87
N TYR A 808 32.26 14.10 24.13
CA TYR A 808 33.33 13.11 23.97
C TYR A 808 34.36 13.19 25.11
N THR A 809 35.08 12.10 25.38
CA THR A 809 36.14 12.04 26.41
C THR A 809 37.32 12.92 26.00
N LYS A 810 37.38 14.14 26.53
CA LYS A 810 38.25 15.22 26.04
C LYS A 810 39.72 14.81 25.90
N ASP A 811 40.37 14.36 26.97
CA ASP A 811 41.81 14.08 26.94
C ASP A 811 42.16 12.90 26.01
N ALA A 812 41.42 11.80 26.13
CA ALA A 812 41.69 10.58 25.36
C ALA A 812 41.46 10.78 23.85
N VAL A 813 40.38 11.48 23.46
CA VAL A 813 40.06 11.72 22.05
C VAL A 813 40.97 12.79 21.45
N ARG A 814 41.27 13.88 22.18
CA ARG A 814 42.19 14.92 21.69
C ARG A 814 43.56 14.34 21.38
N ALA A 815 44.11 13.52 22.28
CA ALA A 815 45.39 12.86 22.04
C ALA A 815 45.39 12.01 20.77
N LYS A 816 44.31 11.25 20.52
CA LYS A 816 44.16 10.44 19.31
C LYS A 816 44.09 11.29 18.04
N VAL A 817 43.26 12.34 18.02
CA VAL A 817 43.11 13.20 16.83
C VAL A 817 44.39 14.00 16.56
N GLN A 818 45.05 14.52 17.59
CA GLN A 818 46.32 15.25 17.44
C GLN A 818 47.44 14.35 16.91
N ALA A 819 47.48 13.08 17.31
CA ALA A 819 48.45 12.10 16.80
C ALA A 819 48.32 11.83 15.28
N LEU A 820 47.18 12.16 14.67
CA LEU A 820 46.97 12.01 13.21
C LEU A 820 47.66 13.13 12.39
N GLY A 821 48.11 14.22 13.02
CA GLY A 821 48.82 15.30 12.32
C GLY A 821 47.99 16.03 11.25
N LEU A 822 46.66 16.05 11.42
CA LEU A 822 45.74 16.59 10.41
C LEU A 822 45.68 18.12 10.46
N PRO A 823 45.61 18.80 9.30
CA PRO A 823 45.39 20.24 9.26
C PRO A 823 43.99 20.63 9.75
N GLU A 824 43.85 21.85 10.28
CA GLU A 824 42.53 22.43 10.58
C GLU A 824 41.68 22.59 9.30
N PRO A 825 40.34 22.60 9.40
CA PRO A 825 39.45 22.97 8.31
C PRO A 825 39.75 24.37 7.78
N GLN A 826 39.66 24.56 6.45
CA GLN A 826 39.92 25.87 5.80
C GLN A 826 38.88 26.91 6.19
N THR A 827 37.64 26.47 6.43
CA THR A 827 36.53 27.30 6.90
C THR A 827 35.96 26.70 8.19
N PRO A 828 35.45 27.52 9.13
CA PRO A 828 34.75 27.03 10.30
C PRO A 828 33.53 26.18 9.91
N VAL A 829 33.62 24.86 10.03
CA VAL A 829 32.56 23.94 9.56
C VAL A 829 31.20 24.22 10.23
N TRP A 830 31.22 24.69 11.47
CA TRP A 830 30.00 25.01 12.23
C TRP A 830 29.25 26.25 11.75
N THR A 831 29.78 27.00 10.78
CA THR A 831 29.09 28.14 10.17
C THR A 831 28.45 27.80 8.82
N LEU A 832 28.63 26.56 8.33
CA LEU A 832 28.06 26.15 7.06
C LEU A 832 26.53 26.00 7.16
N GLN A 833 25.85 26.37 6.09
CA GLN A 833 24.42 26.16 5.91
C GLN A 833 24.11 25.88 4.44
N GLU A 834 22.98 25.23 4.18
CA GLU A 834 22.43 25.12 2.83
C GLU A 834 22.10 26.53 2.30
N ALA A 835 22.28 26.75 1.00
CA ALA A 835 21.85 28.00 0.38
C ALA A 835 20.33 28.12 0.52
N ASN A 836 19.86 29.24 1.08
CA ASN A 836 18.42 29.52 1.11
C ASN A 836 17.92 29.62 -0.34
N PRO A 837 16.78 28.99 -0.68
CA PRO A 837 16.14 29.23 -1.97
C PRO A 837 15.88 30.73 -2.11
N LEU A 838 16.27 31.29 -3.26
CA LEU A 838 16.02 32.70 -3.57
C LEU A 838 14.52 32.93 -3.65
N SER A 839 14.02 34.00 -3.03
CA SER A 839 12.63 34.41 -3.21
C SER A 839 12.40 34.77 -4.68
N PRO A 840 11.31 34.31 -5.32
CA PRO A 840 10.96 34.75 -6.68
C PRO A 840 10.84 36.28 -6.74
N PRO A 841 11.27 36.92 -7.83
CA PRO A 841 11.06 38.36 -8.00
C PRO A 841 9.58 38.66 -8.31
N THR A 842 9.18 39.92 -8.22
CA THR A 842 7.88 40.37 -8.76
C THR A 842 8.09 41.16 -10.04
N ILE A 843 7.05 41.21 -10.89
CA ILE A 843 7.06 42.02 -12.12
C ILE A 843 6.02 43.13 -11.94
N GLU A 844 6.46 44.38 -11.95
CA GLU A 844 5.61 45.56 -11.92
C GLU A 844 5.49 46.16 -13.33
N LEU A 845 4.31 46.68 -13.68
CA LEU A 845 4.02 47.25 -14.99
C LEU A 845 3.76 48.75 -14.89
N THR A 846 4.37 49.53 -15.79
CA THR A 846 4.18 50.99 -15.91
C THR A 846 3.90 51.39 -17.36
N PRO A 847 2.72 51.97 -17.67
CA PRO A 847 1.57 52.11 -16.78
C PRO A 847 1.02 50.74 -16.35
N ALA A 848 0.34 50.72 -15.20
CA ALA A 848 -0.46 49.57 -14.82
C ALA A 848 -1.63 49.42 -15.81
N PRO A 849 -2.06 48.18 -16.12
CA PRO A 849 -3.19 47.97 -17.00
C PRO A 849 -4.45 48.64 -16.45
N ASP A 850 -5.34 49.06 -17.35
CA ASP A 850 -6.68 49.52 -16.99
C ASP A 850 -7.55 48.38 -16.43
N ASP A 851 -8.78 48.68 -16.03
CA ASP A 851 -9.74 47.71 -15.47
C ASP A 851 -10.07 46.53 -16.41
N THR A 852 -9.70 46.64 -17.69
CA THR A 852 -9.86 45.57 -18.69
C THR A 852 -8.60 44.72 -18.88
N GLY A 853 -7.51 45.07 -18.20
CA GLY A 853 -6.22 44.40 -18.31
C GLY A 853 -5.33 44.90 -19.45
N TRP A 854 -5.66 46.02 -20.11
CA TRP A 854 -4.96 46.57 -21.29
C TRP A 854 -4.33 47.94 -21.02
N ASN A 855 -3.31 48.32 -21.80
CA ASN A 855 -2.64 49.62 -21.71
C ASN A 855 -2.73 50.36 -23.03
N LYS A 856 -2.91 51.69 -23.03
CA LYS A 856 -3.09 52.45 -24.29
C LYS A 856 -1.81 52.94 -24.96
N THR A 857 -0.68 52.59 -24.37
CA THR A 857 0.67 53.06 -24.74
C THR A 857 1.68 51.94 -24.47
N ASP A 858 2.95 52.18 -24.80
CA ASP A 858 4.08 51.35 -24.38
C ASP A 858 3.98 50.98 -22.89
N VAL A 859 4.24 49.72 -22.54
CA VAL A 859 4.30 49.23 -21.16
C VAL A 859 5.72 48.85 -20.82
N THR A 860 6.25 49.44 -19.78
CA THR A 860 7.54 49.10 -19.22
C THR A 860 7.36 48.16 -18.04
N PHE A 861 7.99 46.99 -18.08
CA PHE A 861 8.04 46.12 -16.92
C PHE A 861 9.33 46.34 -16.13
N THR A 862 9.18 46.34 -14.81
CA THR A 862 10.27 46.40 -13.84
C THR A 862 10.27 45.10 -13.08
N VAL A 863 11.41 44.40 -13.06
CA VAL A 863 11.58 43.23 -12.18
C VAL A 863 12.06 43.74 -10.84
N VAL A 864 11.20 43.62 -9.83
CA VAL A 864 11.54 43.94 -8.44
C VAL A 864 12.11 42.67 -7.81
N SER A 865 13.37 42.76 -7.39
CA SER A 865 14.07 41.64 -6.78
C SER A 865 13.33 41.12 -5.55
N GLY A 866 13.11 39.82 -5.47
CA GLY A 866 12.60 39.15 -4.26
C GLY A 866 13.64 39.09 -3.13
N GLY A 867 14.89 39.47 -3.44
CA GLY A 867 16.03 39.45 -2.51
C GLY A 867 16.53 38.05 -2.16
N SER A 868 17.62 38.02 -1.41
CA SER A 868 18.02 36.86 -0.62
C SER A 868 17.51 37.06 0.81
N GLN A 869 16.92 36.03 1.42
CA GLN A 869 16.61 36.06 2.85
C GLN A 869 17.86 35.86 3.73
N THR A 870 18.99 35.51 3.12
CA THR A 870 20.30 35.41 3.80
C THR A 870 21.08 36.72 3.61
N PRO A 871 21.44 37.43 4.70
CA PRO A 871 22.33 38.58 4.63
C PRO A 871 23.66 38.22 3.95
N GLY A 872 24.05 38.94 2.89
CA GLY A 872 25.34 38.80 2.21
C GLY A 872 25.36 37.96 0.94
N VAL A 873 24.26 37.32 0.54
CA VAL A 873 24.17 36.64 -0.76
C VAL A 873 23.84 37.65 -1.85
N LEU A 874 24.75 37.84 -2.81
CA LEU A 874 24.50 38.63 -4.00
C LEU A 874 23.65 37.81 -4.98
N ALA A 875 22.40 38.21 -5.15
CA ALA A 875 21.48 37.63 -6.12
C ALA A 875 21.02 38.70 -7.10
N ARG A 876 20.95 38.34 -8.38
CA ARG A 876 20.48 39.20 -9.47
C ARG A 876 19.21 38.64 -10.08
N SER A 877 18.32 39.53 -10.52
CA SER A 877 17.12 39.11 -11.24
C SER A 877 17.47 38.81 -12.70
N GLN A 878 16.87 37.78 -13.26
CA GLN A 878 16.85 37.47 -14.68
C GLN A 878 15.43 37.48 -15.20
N TYR A 879 15.25 37.82 -16.48
CA TYR A 879 13.97 37.69 -17.16
C TYR A 879 14.15 37.03 -18.52
N ARG A 880 13.06 36.51 -19.07
CA ARG A 880 12.97 36.13 -20.49
C ARG A 880 11.58 36.49 -21.02
N ILE A 881 11.51 36.73 -22.32
CA ILE A 881 10.25 37.03 -23.02
C ILE A 881 9.89 35.82 -23.88
N GLY A 882 8.66 35.32 -23.72
CA GLY A 882 8.18 34.10 -24.37
C GLY A 882 8.73 32.81 -23.77
N ASN A 883 8.08 31.69 -24.09
CA ASN A 883 8.35 30.38 -23.45
C ASN A 883 9.72 29.80 -23.83
N THR A 884 10.30 30.23 -24.94
CA THR A 884 11.59 29.78 -25.49
C THR A 884 12.67 30.86 -25.47
N GLY A 885 12.39 32.02 -24.88
CA GLY A 885 13.35 33.12 -24.80
C GLY A 885 14.55 32.80 -23.90
N THR A 886 15.68 33.45 -24.18
CA THR A 886 16.92 33.33 -23.39
C THR A 886 16.81 34.13 -22.09
N TRP A 887 17.22 33.52 -20.98
CA TRP A 887 17.33 34.21 -19.69
C TRP A 887 18.39 35.31 -19.75
N THR A 888 17.97 36.54 -19.46
CA THR A 888 18.79 37.75 -19.54
C THR A 888 18.81 38.41 -18.17
N ASN A 889 19.99 38.88 -17.72
CA ASN A 889 20.08 39.64 -16.47
C ASN A 889 19.24 40.92 -16.58
N TYR A 890 18.40 41.15 -15.57
CA TYR A 890 17.63 42.38 -15.47
C TYR A 890 18.54 43.49 -14.90
N THR A 891 18.86 44.47 -15.73
CA THR A 891 19.74 45.61 -15.38
C THR A 891 19.00 46.95 -15.37
N SER A 892 17.86 47.03 -16.04
CA SER A 892 17.04 48.24 -16.17
C SER A 892 15.63 47.87 -16.64
N PRO A 893 14.62 48.72 -16.42
CA PRO A 893 13.27 48.49 -16.91
C PRO A 893 13.23 48.23 -18.42
N VAL A 894 12.33 47.35 -18.84
CA VAL A 894 12.24 46.88 -20.23
C VAL A 894 10.87 47.23 -20.81
N THR A 895 10.86 47.97 -21.92
CA THR A 895 9.63 48.45 -22.55
C THR A 895 9.14 47.49 -23.63
N ILE A 896 7.95 46.95 -23.43
CA ILE A 896 7.15 46.29 -24.47
C ILE A 896 6.39 47.38 -25.24
N ARG A 897 6.59 47.39 -26.57
CA ARG A 897 5.94 48.34 -27.50
C ARG A 897 4.92 47.69 -28.41
N THR A 898 5.02 46.36 -28.53
CA THR A 898 4.19 45.54 -29.39
C THR A 898 2.77 45.49 -28.85
N GLU A 899 1.81 45.83 -29.71
CA GLU A 899 0.39 45.68 -29.43
C GLU A 899 0.02 44.18 -29.31
N GLY A 900 -0.92 43.82 -28.43
CA GLY A 900 -1.26 42.42 -28.13
C GLY A 900 -0.66 41.87 -26.83
N GLU A 901 -0.68 40.55 -26.65
CA GLU A 901 -0.23 39.88 -25.42
C GLU A 901 1.25 39.48 -25.48
N THR A 902 2.01 39.76 -24.42
CA THR A 902 3.42 39.35 -24.26
C THR A 902 3.64 38.70 -22.90
N ASN A 903 4.11 37.45 -22.88
CA ASN A 903 4.47 36.74 -21.64
C ASN A 903 5.91 37.04 -21.24
N VAL A 904 6.09 37.51 -20.01
CA VAL A 904 7.39 37.79 -19.39
C VAL A 904 7.56 36.87 -18.20
N TYR A 905 8.68 36.13 -18.18
CA TYR A 905 9.08 35.32 -17.04
C TYR A 905 10.22 36.02 -16.30
N ALA A 906 10.23 35.99 -14.97
CA ALA A 906 11.34 36.49 -14.17
C ALA A 906 11.73 35.52 -13.05
N ARG A 907 13.03 35.42 -12.74
CA ARG A 907 13.58 34.60 -11.65
C ARG A 907 14.76 35.30 -10.99
N MET A 908 15.16 34.88 -9.80
CA MET A 908 16.44 35.27 -9.20
C MET A 908 17.51 34.23 -9.58
N ILE A 909 18.76 34.66 -9.68
CA ILE A 909 19.95 33.80 -9.76
C ILE A 909 21.04 34.36 -8.85
N ASP A 910 21.71 33.51 -8.07
CA ASP A 910 22.89 33.92 -7.29
C ASP A 910 24.20 33.73 -8.08
N ASP A 911 25.33 34.11 -7.48
CA ASP A 911 26.64 33.96 -8.10
C ASP A 911 27.13 32.49 -8.16
N ALA A 912 26.47 31.56 -7.46
CA ALA A 912 26.70 30.12 -7.53
C ALA A 912 25.84 29.42 -8.60
N GLY A 913 24.91 30.15 -9.25
CA GLY A 913 24.03 29.63 -10.28
C GLY A 913 22.72 29.03 -9.78
N LEU A 914 22.41 29.14 -8.47
CA LEU A 914 21.12 28.73 -7.91
C LEU A 914 20.04 29.70 -8.36
N THR A 915 18.87 29.18 -8.76
CA THR A 915 17.75 30.00 -9.23
C THR A 915 16.51 29.88 -8.36
N SER A 916 15.72 30.95 -8.23
CA SER A 916 14.35 30.87 -7.68
C SER A 916 13.40 30.17 -8.66
N GLU A 917 12.21 29.79 -8.17
CA GLU A 917 11.03 29.63 -9.02
C GLU A 917 10.82 30.90 -9.87
N TYR A 918 10.29 30.74 -11.08
CA TYR A 918 10.00 31.88 -11.94
C TYR A 918 8.59 32.40 -11.73
N VAL A 919 8.40 33.71 -11.83
CA VAL A 919 7.09 34.35 -11.95
C VAL A 919 6.75 34.59 -13.41
N LEU A 920 5.47 34.57 -13.75
CA LEU A 920 4.94 34.86 -15.08
C LEU A 920 4.03 36.09 -15.02
N GLN A 921 4.29 37.08 -15.87
CA GLN A 921 3.43 38.24 -16.08
C GLN A 921 3.07 38.36 -17.56
N THR A 922 1.78 38.49 -17.87
CA THR A 922 1.29 38.79 -19.22
C THR A 922 1.03 40.30 -19.36
N ILE A 923 1.60 40.92 -20.38
CA ILE A 923 1.48 42.36 -20.70
C ILE A 923 0.58 42.55 -21.92
N ARG A 924 -0.32 43.55 -21.91
CA ARG A 924 -1.29 43.83 -22.99
C ARG A 924 -1.36 45.33 -23.36
N ILE A 925 -1.30 45.69 -24.66
CA ILE A 925 -1.25 47.09 -25.18
C ILE A 925 -2.28 47.34 -26.33
N LYS A 926 -2.91 48.55 -26.44
CA LYS A 926 -3.91 49.04 -27.45
C LYS A 926 -4.10 50.60 -27.59
N ARG A 927 -3.73 51.30 -28.68
CA ARG A 927 -3.57 52.82 -28.82
C ARG A 927 -4.75 53.65 -29.48
N PRO A 928 -4.81 55.04 -29.43
CA PRO A 928 -5.84 55.93 -30.07
C PRO A 928 -5.50 56.58 -31.48
N ALA A 929 -6.48 57.20 -32.21
CA ALA A 929 -6.62 57.34 -33.71
C ALA A 929 -6.50 58.75 -34.42
N ASP A 930 -6.12 58.79 -35.72
CA ASP A 930 -5.94 59.89 -36.76
C ASP A 930 -7.17 60.27 -37.68
N GLN A 931 -7.06 61.11 -38.72
CA GLN A 931 -8.18 61.62 -39.57
C GLN A 931 -7.99 61.65 -41.13
N THR A 932 -6.90 61.15 -41.74
CA THR A 932 -6.70 61.16 -43.21
C THR A 932 -6.74 59.76 -43.88
N PRO A 933 -7.66 59.45 -44.81
CA PRO A 933 -7.72 58.12 -45.44
C PRO A 933 -6.52 57.74 -46.33
N PRO A 934 -6.19 56.42 -46.44
CA PRO A 934 -5.06 55.89 -47.21
C PRO A 934 -5.33 55.78 -48.74
N VAL A 935 -4.33 55.31 -49.52
CA VAL A 935 -4.41 55.06 -50.98
C VAL A 935 -3.85 53.68 -51.37
N THR A 936 -4.58 52.86 -52.16
CA THR A 936 -4.16 51.49 -52.57
C THR A 936 -4.05 51.22 -54.09
N THR A 937 -3.07 50.43 -54.55
CA THR A 937 -2.85 49.98 -55.96
C THR A 937 -2.68 48.45 -56.07
N ASP A 938 -2.84 47.84 -57.27
CA ASP A 938 -2.73 46.39 -57.53
C ASP A 938 -1.77 46.02 -58.68
N ASP A 939 -1.37 44.74 -58.76
CA ASP A 939 -0.46 44.18 -59.79
C ASP A 939 -1.11 43.17 -60.76
N ALA A 940 -2.44 43.12 -60.84
CA ALA A 940 -3.15 42.12 -61.64
C ALA A 940 -2.86 42.26 -63.16
N LYS A 941 -2.55 41.14 -63.82
CA LYS A 941 -2.20 41.09 -65.26
C LYS A 941 -3.36 40.58 -66.12
N ALA A 942 -3.40 40.99 -67.39
CA ALA A 942 -4.39 40.53 -68.36
C ALA A 942 -4.03 39.15 -68.96
N GLY A 943 -5.02 38.26 -69.12
CA GLY A 943 -4.87 36.93 -69.77
C GLY A 943 -5.66 35.83 -69.05
N TRP A 944 -5.61 34.58 -69.56
CA TRP A 944 -6.07 33.36 -68.88
C TRP A 944 -4.88 32.62 -68.27
N TYR A 945 -5.07 32.04 -67.08
CA TYR A 945 -4.05 31.29 -66.37
C TYR A 945 -4.53 29.88 -66.01
N ARG A 946 -3.64 28.88 -66.13
CA ARG A 946 -3.91 27.49 -65.71
C ARG A 946 -3.72 27.21 -64.22
N SER A 947 -3.33 28.23 -63.46
CA SER A 947 -2.96 28.07 -62.05
C SER A 947 -3.43 29.27 -61.23
N ALA A 948 -3.45 29.08 -59.91
CA ALA A 948 -3.75 30.15 -58.96
C ALA A 948 -2.91 31.39 -59.26
N GLN A 949 -3.54 32.54 -59.18
CA GLN A 949 -2.85 33.82 -59.29
C GLN A 949 -2.87 34.50 -57.94
N THR A 950 -1.77 35.17 -57.62
CA THR A 950 -1.64 35.98 -56.42
C THR A 950 -1.56 37.43 -56.84
N VAL A 951 -2.56 38.22 -56.47
CA VAL A 951 -2.57 39.68 -56.67
C VAL A 951 -2.09 40.35 -55.39
N THR A 952 -1.11 41.24 -55.50
CA THR A 952 -0.56 42.01 -54.38
C THR A 952 -1.08 43.45 -54.44
N LEU A 953 -1.70 43.89 -53.35
CA LEU A 953 -2.11 45.26 -53.12
C LEU A 953 -1.03 46.04 -52.38
N THR A 954 -0.73 47.24 -52.84
CA THR A 954 0.20 48.16 -52.19
C THR A 954 -0.55 49.39 -51.71
N ALA A 955 -0.60 49.59 -50.39
CA ALA A 955 -1.31 50.69 -49.74
C ALA A 955 -0.35 51.64 -49.03
N THR A 956 -0.56 52.95 -49.15
CA THR A 956 0.24 54.00 -48.52
C THR A 956 -0.65 55.04 -47.85
N ASP A 957 -0.17 55.63 -46.75
CA ASP A 957 -0.85 56.67 -45.99
C ASP A 957 0.18 57.66 -45.44
N ASP A 958 -0.18 58.95 -45.45
CA ASP A 958 0.70 60.05 -45.00
C ASP A 958 0.43 60.47 -43.52
N GLY A 959 -0.52 59.80 -42.84
CA GLY A 959 -0.94 60.02 -41.45
C GLY A 959 -0.44 58.95 -40.46
N THR A 960 -1.33 58.14 -39.87
CA THR A 960 -0.95 57.06 -38.91
C THR A 960 -0.58 55.73 -39.55
N GLY A 961 -0.52 55.68 -40.88
CA GLY A 961 -0.13 54.49 -41.60
C GLY A 961 -1.29 53.54 -41.80
N VAL A 962 -1.20 52.70 -42.83
CA VAL A 962 -2.30 51.80 -43.22
C VAL A 962 -2.43 50.63 -42.24
N ILE A 963 -3.47 50.60 -41.40
CA ILE A 963 -3.70 49.51 -40.46
C ILE A 963 -4.32 48.29 -41.10
N ARG A 964 -5.29 48.49 -42.01
CA ARG A 964 -6.01 47.40 -42.66
C ARG A 964 -6.19 47.70 -44.13
N THR A 965 -5.95 46.71 -44.96
CA THR A 965 -6.36 46.73 -46.37
C THR A 965 -7.40 45.65 -46.51
N PHE A 966 -8.53 45.99 -47.08
CA PHE A 966 -9.63 45.09 -47.34
C PHE A 966 -9.74 44.82 -48.83
N TYR A 967 -10.06 43.58 -49.17
CA TYR A 967 -10.41 43.18 -50.52
C TYR A 967 -11.63 42.26 -50.51
N SER A 968 -12.35 42.21 -51.62
CA SER A 968 -13.49 41.35 -51.85
C SER A 968 -13.28 40.70 -53.21
N VAL A 969 -13.39 39.38 -53.28
CA VAL A 969 -13.35 38.63 -54.54
C VAL A 969 -14.79 38.26 -54.90
N ASP A 970 -15.23 38.61 -56.11
CA ASP A 970 -16.55 38.32 -56.66
C ASP A 970 -17.74 38.79 -55.82
N GLY A 971 -17.56 39.89 -55.09
CA GLY A 971 -18.60 40.44 -54.23
C GLY A 971 -18.80 39.66 -52.93
N ALA A 972 -17.89 38.74 -52.58
CA ALA A 972 -17.81 38.18 -51.24
C ALA A 972 -17.64 39.31 -50.19
N PRO A 973 -17.98 39.06 -48.92
CA PRO A 973 -17.66 40.00 -47.86
C PRO A 973 -16.18 40.40 -47.90
N TYR A 974 -15.90 41.68 -47.64
CA TYR A 974 -14.52 42.17 -47.61
C TYR A 974 -13.70 41.41 -46.55
N ALA A 975 -12.62 40.78 -47.01
CA ALA A 975 -11.60 40.14 -46.21
C ALA A 975 -10.41 41.09 -46.07
N GLU A 976 -9.73 41.04 -44.93
CA GLU A 976 -8.53 41.84 -44.72
C GLU A 976 -7.29 41.13 -45.29
N GLY A 977 -6.47 41.87 -46.03
CA GLY A 977 -5.22 41.39 -46.58
C GLY A 977 -4.71 42.25 -47.74
N ARG A 978 -3.44 42.08 -48.07
CA ARG A 978 -2.77 42.73 -49.20
C ARG A 978 -2.35 41.75 -50.29
N THR A 979 -2.65 40.48 -50.11
CA THR A 979 -2.26 39.41 -51.01
C THR A 979 -3.49 38.55 -51.22
N ILE A 980 -4.02 38.58 -52.43
CA ILE A 980 -5.25 37.91 -52.82
C ILE A 980 -4.86 36.70 -53.63
N ALA A 981 -5.03 35.51 -53.05
CA ALA A 981 -4.97 34.28 -53.79
C ALA A 981 -6.31 34.08 -54.50
N VAL A 982 -6.29 34.16 -55.83
CA VAL A 982 -7.41 33.74 -56.68
C VAL A 982 -7.10 32.31 -57.11
N GLU A 983 -7.78 31.36 -56.49
CA GLU A 983 -7.51 29.94 -56.69
C GLU A 983 -8.58 29.23 -57.52
N SER A 984 -9.83 29.69 -57.48
CA SER A 984 -10.89 29.11 -58.29
C SER A 984 -10.68 29.42 -59.78
N GLU A 985 -11.23 28.56 -60.63
CA GLU A 985 -11.37 28.87 -62.05
C GLU A 985 -12.59 29.78 -62.26
N GLY A 986 -12.53 30.60 -63.31
CA GLY A 986 -13.52 31.62 -63.63
C GLY A 986 -12.91 33.00 -63.88
N VAL A 987 -13.81 33.96 -64.10
CA VAL A 987 -13.46 35.38 -64.18
C VAL A 987 -13.75 36.00 -62.82
N HIS A 988 -12.69 36.37 -62.12
CA HIS A 988 -12.75 36.90 -60.76
C HIS A 988 -12.57 38.42 -60.75
N THR A 989 -13.46 39.13 -60.08
CA THR A 989 -13.38 40.57 -59.84
C THR A 989 -12.93 40.84 -58.42
N ILE A 990 -11.80 41.52 -58.26
CA ILE A 990 -11.27 41.91 -56.96
C ILE A 990 -11.66 43.37 -56.72
N ARG A 991 -12.39 43.66 -55.64
CA ARG A 991 -12.64 45.02 -55.13
C ARG A 991 -11.78 45.25 -53.91
N TYR A 992 -11.24 46.44 -53.68
CA TYR A 992 -10.38 46.67 -52.51
C TYR A 992 -10.35 48.13 -52.07
N TYR A 993 -10.07 48.35 -50.79
CA TYR A 993 -9.89 49.65 -50.15
C TYR A 993 -9.05 49.47 -48.87
N SER A 994 -8.45 50.53 -48.34
CA SER A 994 -7.71 50.50 -47.08
C SER A 994 -8.29 51.46 -46.04
N ILE A 995 -7.99 51.15 -44.78
CA ILE A 995 -8.22 51.97 -43.59
C ILE A 995 -6.85 52.23 -42.93
N ASP A 996 -6.60 53.46 -42.53
CA ASP A 996 -5.42 53.83 -41.72
C ASP A 996 -5.58 53.44 -40.24
N ALA A 997 -4.53 53.56 -39.44
CA ALA A 997 -4.53 53.23 -37.99
C ALA A 997 -5.46 54.09 -37.14
N ALA A 998 -6.22 54.93 -37.82
CA ALA A 998 -7.14 55.87 -37.28
C ALA A 998 -8.62 55.61 -37.57
N GLY A 999 -8.92 54.76 -38.55
CA GLY A 999 -10.29 54.48 -38.96
C GLY A 999 -10.78 55.30 -40.16
N ASN A 1000 -9.91 56.03 -40.87
CA ASN A 1000 -10.25 56.72 -42.10
C ASN A 1000 -10.17 55.76 -43.29
N GLU A 1001 -11.26 55.67 -44.04
CA GLU A 1001 -11.46 54.68 -45.09
C GLU A 1001 -11.38 55.32 -46.50
N GLU A 1002 -10.61 54.69 -47.41
CA GLU A 1002 -10.54 55.13 -48.81
C GLU A 1002 -11.72 54.61 -49.66
N ALA A 1003 -11.94 55.20 -50.84
CA ALA A 1003 -12.94 54.70 -51.79
C ALA A 1003 -12.53 53.38 -52.47
N VAL A 1004 -13.49 52.47 -52.68
CA VAL A 1004 -13.28 51.15 -53.29
C VAL A 1004 -12.75 51.21 -54.73
N ARG A 1005 -11.73 50.41 -55.04
CA ARG A 1005 -11.11 50.19 -56.36
C ARG A 1005 -11.34 48.76 -56.87
N THR A 1006 -11.07 48.47 -58.15
CA THR A 1006 -11.36 47.17 -58.79
C THR A 1006 -10.27 46.65 -59.74
N ALA A 1007 -9.99 45.33 -59.71
CA ALA A 1007 -9.12 44.59 -60.62
C ALA A 1007 -9.77 43.28 -61.11
N THR A 1008 -9.23 42.62 -62.16
CA THR A 1008 -9.79 41.39 -62.75
C THR A 1008 -8.73 40.32 -62.98
N VAL A 1009 -9.03 39.07 -62.62
CA VAL A 1009 -8.18 37.88 -62.81
C VAL A 1009 -8.99 36.79 -63.53
N ARG A 1010 -8.42 36.08 -64.52
CA ARG A 1010 -9.12 34.98 -65.24
C ARG A 1010 -8.32 33.69 -65.16
N ILE A 1011 -8.92 32.62 -64.62
CA ILE A 1011 -8.29 31.31 -64.43
C ILE A 1011 -9.13 30.26 -65.12
N ASP A 1012 -8.51 29.38 -65.88
CA ASP A 1012 -9.16 28.21 -66.46
C ASP A 1012 -8.25 27.00 -66.27
N ARG A 1013 -8.76 26.01 -65.54
CA ARG A 1013 -8.02 24.78 -65.18
C ARG A 1013 -8.66 23.53 -65.78
N SER A 1014 -9.83 23.66 -66.39
CA SER A 1014 -10.56 22.54 -66.94
C SER A 1014 -10.12 22.34 -68.39
N GLY A 1015 -9.76 21.11 -68.75
CA GLY A 1015 -9.56 20.78 -70.15
C GLY A 1015 -10.90 20.66 -70.88
N PRO A 1016 -10.91 20.73 -72.22
CA PRO A 1016 -12.13 20.57 -73.00
C PRO A 1016 -12.86 19.26 -72.68
N ASP A 1017 -14.19 19.30 -72.63
CA ASP A 1017 -15.00 18.10 -72.56
C ASP A 1017 -15.15 17.45 -73.94
N VAL A 1018 -15.11 16.12 -73.98
CA VAL A 1018 -15.15 15.31 -75.20
C VAL A 1018 -16.26 14.27 -75.08
N GLU A 1019 -17.11 14.18 -76.09
CA GLU A 1019 -18.23 13.23 -76.17
C GLU A 1019 -18.24 12.55 -77.54
N ALA A 1020 -18.50 11.24 -77.61
CA ALA A 1020 -18.64 10.51 -78.88
C ALA A 1020 -19.94 9.68 -78.87
N ASN A 1021 -20.60 9.58 -80.02
CA ASN A 1021 -21.87 8.83 -80.17
C ASN A 1021 -21.65 7.31 -80.45
N VAL A 1022 -20.66 6.68 -79.82
CA VAL A 1022 -20.43 5.25 -80.01
C VAL A 1022 -21.23 4.43 -78.99
N THR A 1023 -21.87 3.35 -79.44
CA THR A 1023 -22.70 2.47 -78.60
C THR A 1023 -22.06 1.09 -78.47
N GLY A 1024 -22.28 0.46 -77.30
CA GLY A 1024 -21.41 -0.59 -76.76
C GLY A 1024 -21.09 -1.78 -77.67
N SER A 1025 -22.05 -2.27 -78.45
CA SER A 1025 -21.77 -3.34 -79.41
C SER A 1025 -22.45 -3.11 -80.75
N VAL A 1026 -21.75 -3.47 -81.81
CA VAL A 1026 -22.16 -3.28 -83.20
C VAL A 1026 -21.92 -4.58 -83.96
N TYR A 1027 -22.88 -5.00 -84.78
CA TYR A 1027 -22.70 -6.20 -85.56
C TYR A 1027 -21.66 -5.97 -86.66
N GLN A 1028 -20.78 -6.95 -86.83
CA GLN A 1028 -19.72 -6.93 -87.85
C GLN A 1028 -20.25 -6.75 -89.28
N THR A 1029 -21.52 -7.05 -89.51
CA THR A 1029 -22.25 -6.91 -90.78
C THR A 1029 -22.83 -5.52 -91.04
N ALA A 1030 -22.80 -4.60 -90.06
CA ALA A 1030 -23.38 -3.26 -90.19
C ALA A 1030 -22.31 -2.19 -90.53
N PRO A 1031 -22.61 -1.18 -91.38
CA PRO A 1031 -21.74 -0.02 -91.56
C PRO A 1031 -21.77 0.87 -90.31
N ILE A 1032 -20.63 1.48 -89.95
CA ILE A 1032 -20.49 2.20 -88.67
C ILE A 1032 -19.96 3.62 -88.89
N THR A 1033 -20.60 4.59 -88.23
CA THR A 1033 -20.24 6.03 -88.25
C THR A 1033 -20.23 6.59 -86.83
N ILE A 1034 -19.07 7.08 -86.37
CA ILE A 1034 -18.87 7.68 -85.03
C ILE A 1034 -18.52 9.17 -85.18
N SER A 1035 -19.36 10.04 -84.62
CA SER A 1035 -19.20 11.49 -84.51
C SER A 1035 -18.76 11.89 -83.10
N VAL A 1036 -17.80 12.80 -83.00
CA VAL A 1036 -17.26 13.31 -81.74
C VAL A 1036 -17.53 14.81 -81.59
N ARG A 1037 -17.94 15.26 -80.40
CA ARG A 1037 -18.16 16.66 -80.02
C ARG A 1037 -17.15 17.06 -78.94
N VAL A 1038 -16.54 18.23 -79.10
CA VAL A 1038 -15.59 18.81 -78.13
C VAL A 1038 -16.04 20.22 -77.74
N THR A 1039 -16.11 20.52 -76.46
CA THR A 1039 -16.52 21.84 -75.94
C THR A 1039 -15.67 22.27 -74.76
N ASP A 1040 -15.51 23.57 -74.57
CA ASP A 1040 -14.85 24.16 -73.40
C ASP A 1040 -15.70 25.30 -72.84
N SER A 1041 -15.86 25.36 -71.51
CA SER A 1041 -16.78 26.29 -70.84
C SER A 1041 -16.19 27.64 -70.44
N LEU A 1042 -14.86 27.80 -70.49
CA LEU A 1042 -14.17 29.01 -70.01
C LEU A 1042 -13.29 29.62 -71.10
N SER A 1043 -12.07 29.11 -71.29
CA SER A 1043 -11.11 29.73 -72.21
C SER A 1043 -11.43 29.43 -73.68
N GLY A 1044 -12.22 28.40 -73.98
CA GLY A 1044 -12.61 27.98 -75.33
C GLY A 1044 -11.63 26.98 -75.94
N VAL A 1045 -12.10 26.15 -76.88
CA VAL A 1045 -11.30 25.08 -77.52
C VAL A 1045 -10.28 25.66 -78.52
N ALA A 1046 -9.03 25.25 -78.40
CA ALA A 1046 -7.93 25.61 -79.30
C ALA A 1046 -7.60 24.55 -80.37
N SER A 1047 -7.61 23.24 -80.05
CA SER A 1047 -7.27 22.16 -81.02
C SER A 1047 -7.83 20.77 -80.66
N THR A 1048 -7.94 19.84 -81.64
CA THR A 1048 -8.41 18.43 -81.47
C THR A 1048 -7.68 17.41 -82.37
N VAL A 1049 -7.53 16.14 -81.93
CA VAL A 1049 -6.90 15.00 -82.64
C VAL A 1049 -7.69 13.69 -82.36
N TYR A 1050 -7.88 12.80 -83.36
CA TYR A 1050 -8.65 11.54 -83.27
C TYR A 1050 -7.83 10.32 -83.76
N GLU A 1051 -7.87 9.19 -83.02
CA GLU A 1051 -7.13 7.96 -83.30
C GLU A 1051 -8.00 6.70 -83.09
N LEU A 1052 -8.16 5.82 -84.09
CA LEU A 1052 -8.82 4.50 -83.95
C LEU A 1052 -7.79 3.38 -83.98
N ASP A 1053 -7.72 2.59 -82.92
CA ASP A 1053 -6.73 1.51 -82.72
C ASP A 1053 -5.28 1.94 -83.02
N GLY A 1054 -4.96 3.20 -82.68
CA GLY A 1054 -3.64 3.81 -82.88
C GLY A 1054 -3.41 4.45 -84.25
N ASN A 1055 -4.39 4.46 -85.16
CA ASN A 1055 -4.29 5.12 -86.46
C ASN A 1055 -5.07 6.43 -86.49
N ILE A 1056 -4.51 7.48 -87.08
CA ILE A 1056 -5.19 8.78 -87.22
C ILE A 1056 -6.51 8.60 -87.98
N ALA A 1057 -7.59 9.13 -87.40
CA ALA A 1057 -8.93 9.10 -87.96
C ALA A 1057 -9.50 10.51 -88.18
N GLY A 1058 -10.52 10.62 -89.02
CA GLY A 1058 -11.32 11.84 -89.19
C GLY A 1058 -12.47 11.92 -88.18
N ASN A 1059 -13.22 13.03 -88.21
CA ASN A 1059 -14.49 13.17 -87.51
C ASN A 1059 -15.57 13.59 -88.53
N PRO A 1060 -16.56 12.74 -88.86
CA PRO A 1060 -16.83 11.43 -88.25
C PRO A 1060 -15.86 10.31 -88.69
N VAL A 1061 -15.71 9.29 -87.84
CA VAL A 1061 -14.98 8.04 -88.09
C VAL A 1061 -15.92 7.04 -88.78
N VAL A 1062 -15.58 6.50 -89.96
CA VAL A 1062 -16.47 5.65 -90.78
C VAL A 1062 -15.77 4.36 -91.25
N PHE A 1063 -16.45 3.20 -91.23
CA PHE A 1063 -15.97 1.93 -91.80
C PHE A 1063 -17.07 0.99 -92.34
N GLU A 1064 -16.71 0.15 -93.31
CA GLU A 1064 -17.58 -0.76 -94.08
C GLU A 1064 -17.84 -2.11 -93.36
N PRO A 1065 -18.94 -2.83 -93.69
CA PRO A 1065 -19.19 -4.18 -93.17
C PRO A 1065 -18.01 -5.14 -93.38
N LEU A 1066 -17.70 -5.94 -92.36
CA LEU A 1066 -16.58 -6.88 -92.27
C LEU A 1066 -15.18 -6.23 -92.28
N ALA A 1067 -15.06 -4.90 -92.14
CA ALA A 1067 -13.76 -4.22 -92.08
C ALA A 1067 -13.05 -4.37 -90.71
N LEU A 1068 -13.81 -4.60 -89.65
CA LEU A 1068 -13.29 -4.84 -88.30
C LEU A 1068 -13.54 -6.31 -87.91
N SER A 1069 -12.59 -6.89 -87.17
CA SER A 1069 -12.73 -8.21 -86.56
C SER A 1069 -13.64 -8.15 -85.34
N VAL A 1070 -14.28 -9.26 -84.97
CA VAL A 1070 -14.98 -9.37 -83.68
C VAL A 1070 -14.01 -9.09 -82.53
N GLY A 1071 -14.40 -8.21 -81.62
CA GLY A 1071 -13.57 -7.77 -80.49
C GLY A 1071 -13.75 -6.29 -80.16
N THR A 1072 -13.04 -5.85 -79.11
CA THR A 1072 -13.09 -4.47 -78.62
C THR A 1072 -12.14 -3.56 -79.41
N HIS A 1073 -12.67 -2.44 -79.90
CA HIS A 1073 -11.94 -1.38 -80.61
C HIS A 1073 -11.92 -0.09 -79.80
N LEU A 1074 -10.87 0.72 -79.95
CA LEU A 1074 -10.64 1.92 -79.13
C LEU A 1074 -10.45 3.19 -79.97
N LEU A 1075 -11.36 4.16 -79.81
CA LEU A 1075 -11.26 5.52 -80.36
C LEU A 1075 -10.72 6.48 -79.31
N ARG A 1076 -9.49 6.99 -79.47
CA ARG A 1076 -8.88 8.02 -78.61
C ARG A 1076 -9.03 9.41 -79.23
N VAL A 1077 -9.37 10.40 -78.42
CA VAL A 1077 -9.56 11.81 -78.81
C VAL A 1077 -8.83 12.72 -77.83
N THR A 1078 -7.98 13.60 -78.34
CA THR A 1078 -7.22 14.58 -77.55
C THR A 1078 -7.61 16.00 -77.94
N ALA A 1079 -7.93 16.86 -76.98
CA ALA A 1079 -8.34 18.25 -77.17
C ALA A 1079 -7.58 19.22 -76.26
N THR A 1080 -7.32 20.45 -76.72
CA THR A 1080 -6.63 21.52 -75.95
C THR A 1080 -7.42 22.83 -75.98
N ASP A 1081 -7.46 23.60 -74.89
CA ASP A 1081 -8.13 24.93 -74.78
C ASP A 1081 -7.18 26.15 -74.95
N ASN A 1082 -7.68 27.39 -74.78
CA ASN A 1082 -6.88 28.63 -74.88
C ASN A 1082 -6.07 28.98 -73.62
N ALA A 1083 -6.37 28.39 -72.46
CA ALA A 1083 -5.49 28.45 -71.30
C ALA A 1083 -4.30 27.47 -71.44
N GLY A 1084 -4.42 26.48 -72.33
CA GLY A 1084 -3.49 25.40 -72.60
C GLY A 1084 -3.78 24.10 -71.83
N ASN A 1085 -4.98 23.89 -71.27
CA ASN A 1085 -5.38 22.63 -70.67
C ASN A 1085 -5.72 21.59 -71.74
N THR A 1086 -5.40 20.32 -71.49
CA THR A 1086 -5.59 19.22 -72.44
C THR A 1086 -6.44 18.11 -71.86
N SER A 1087 -7.40 17.59 -72.63
CA SER A 1087 -8.20 16.41 -72.29
C SER A 1087 -7.99 15.30 -73.31
N THR A 1088 -7.76 14.07 -72.85
CA THR A 1088 -7.75 12.88 -73.70
C THR A 1088 -8.82 11.90 -73.22
N LYS A 1089 -9.79 11.58 -74.07
CA LYS A 1089 -10.79 10.53 -73.78
C LYS A 1089 -10.68 9.39 -74.78
N SER A 1090 -10.95 8.17 -74.33
CA SER A 1090 -10.99 7.00 -75.19
C SER A 1090 -12.35 6.33 -75.08
N PHE A 1091 -12.94 5.97 -76.21
CA PHE A 1091 -14.25 5.33 -76.33
C PHE A 1091 -14.05 3.93 -76.90
N ALA A 1092 -14.44 2.91 -76.12
CA ALA A 1092 -14.37 1.52 -76.54
C ALA A 1092 -15.72 1.05 -77.07
N PHE A 1093 -15.71 0.21 -78.10
CA PHE A 1093 -16.91 -0.45 -78.61
C PHE A 1093 -16.57 -1.85 -79.11
N ASP A 1094 -17.51 -2.78 -78.96
CA ASP A 1094 -17.32 -4.17 -79.36
C ASP A 1094 -17.94 -4.43 -80.71
N VAL A 1095 -17.16 -4.99 -81.63
CA VAL A 1095 -17.70 -5.60 -82.83
C VAL A 1095 -18.10 -7.03 -82.50
N ILE A 1096 -19.36 -7.40 -82.71
CA ILE A 1096 -19.92 -8.71 -82.32
C ILE A 1096 -20.49 -9.48 -83.52
N VAL A 1097 -20.60 -10.80 -83.34
CA VAL A 1097 -21.22 -11.73 -84.30
C VAL A 1097 -22.06 -12.77 -83.54
N GLY A 1098 -23.10 -13.30 -84.19
CA GLY A 1098 -23.96 -14.33 -83.62
C GLY A 1098 -24.50 -15.30 -84.67
N ILE A 1099 -25.07 -16.42 -84.22
CA ILE A 1099 -25.55 -17.50 -85.09
C ILE A 1099 -26.56 -16.98 -86.13
N ASP A 1100 -27.41 -16.05 -85.74
CA ASP A 1100 -28.44 -15.48 -86.61
C ASP A 1100 -27.86 -14.61 -87.74
N GLN A 1101 -26.57 -14.28 -87.72
CA GLN A 1101 -25.89 -13.47 -88.75
C GLN A 1101 -25.05 -14.30 -89.73
N LEU A 1102 -24.99 -15.63 -89.56
CA LEU A 1102 -24.13 -16.50 -90.38
C LEU A 1102 -24.46 -16.44 -91.88
N ASP A 1103 -25.74 -16.40 -92.22
CA ASP A 1103 -26.16 -16.31 -93.62
C ASP A 1103 -25.89 -14.92 -94.20
N ASP A 1104 -26.08 -13.85 -93.44
CA ASP A 1104 -25.73 -12.49 -93.85
C ASP A 1104 -24.23 -12.32 -94.11
N ILE A 1105 -23.37 -12.91 -93.27
CA ILE A 1105 -21.91 -12.93 -93.48
C ILE A 1105 -21.56 -13.67 -94.76
N LEU A 1106 -22.13 -14.86 -94.98
CA LEU A 1106 -21.88 -15.67 -96.17
C LEU A 1106 -22.41 -15.00 -97.45
N ARG A 1107 -23.57 -14.36 -97.39
CA ARG A 1107 -24.14 -13.60 -98.51
C ARG A 1107 -23.28 -12.39 -98.84
N THR A 1108 -22.90 -11.60 -97.83
CA THR A 1108 -22.02 -10.44 -97.98
C THR A 1108 -20.69 -10.85 -98.61
N ALA A 1109 -20.11 -11.97 -98.17
CA ALA A 1109 -18.90 -12.51 -98.75
C ALA A 1109 -19.09 -13.01 -100.19
N GLY A 1110 -20.25 -13.62 -100.49
CA GLY A 1110 -20.64 -13.98 -101.85
C GLY A 1110 -20.73 -12.76 -102.77
N ASP A 1111 -21.39 -11.70 -102.33
CA ASP A 1111 -21.57 -10.44 -103.07
C ASP A 1111 -20.22 -9.73 -103.30
N LYS A 1112 -19.31 -9.81 -102.33
CA LYS A 1112 -17.92 -9.33 -102.45
C LYS A 1112 -17.03 -10.25 -103.32
N GLY A 1113 -17.55 -11.39 -103.77
CA GLY A 1113 -16.82 -12.37 -104.59
C GLY A 1113 -15.82 -13.23 -103.82
N TRP A 1114 -15.83 -13.17 -102.49
CA TRP A 1114 -14.92 -13.91 -101.61
C TRP A 1114 -15.23 -15.40 -101.54
N ILE A 1115 -16.46 -15.82 -101.90
CA ILE A 1115 -16.81 -17.22 -102.15
C ILE A 1115 -17.08 -17.38 -103.64
N SER A 1116 -16.14 -17.98 -104.37
CA SER A 1116 -16.12 -17.95 -105.84
C SER A 1116 -16.99 -19.02 -106.51
N ASN A 1117 -17.37 -20.07 -105.79
CA ASN A 1117 -18.20 -21.16 -106.31
C ASN A 1117 -19.64 -21.08 -105.75
N PRO A 1118 -20.67 -20.84 -106.61
CA PRO A 1118 -22.05 -20.74 -106.16
C PRO A 1118 -22.60 -22.00 -105.48
N GLY A 1119 -22.16 -23.19 -105.91
CA GLY A 1119 -22.56 -24.45 -105.28
C GLY A 1119 -21.99 -24.60 -103.87
N ILE A 1120 -20.76 -24.15 -103.64
CA ILE A 1120 -20.16 -24.10 -102.31
C ILE A 1120 -20.85 -23.06 -101.44
N LEU A 1121 -21.16 -21.87 -101.95
CA LEU A 1121 -21.94 -20.87 -101.22
C LEU A 1121 -23.31 -21.42 -100.78
N GLN A 1122 -24.03 -22.11 -101.69
CA GLN A 1122 -25.31 -22.74 -101.34
C GLN A 1122 -25.15 -23.86 -100.30
N SER A 1123 -24.07 -24.64 -100.37
CA SER A 1123 -23.76 -25.67 -99.37
C SER A 1123 -23.49 -25.07 -97.99
N LEU A 1124 -22.70 -23.99 -97.92
CA LEU A 1124 -22.40 -23.25 -96.69
C LEU A 1124 -23.64 -22.57 -96.11
N LEU A 1125 -24.47 -21.94 -96.97
CA LEU A 1125 -25.75 -21.35 -96.55
C LEU A 1125 -26.71 -22.41 -96.01
N ALA A 1126 -26.77 -23.60 -96.61
CA ALA A 1126 -27.59 -24.70 -96.09
C ALA A 1126 -27.09 -25.19 -94.71
N LYS A 1127 -25.77 -25.20 -94.48
CA LYS A 1127 -25.20 -25.52 -93.16
C LYS A 1127 -25.42 -24.42 -92.14
N ALA A 1128 -25.29 -23.15 -92.54
CA ALA A 1128 -25.66 -22.00 -91.70
C ALA A 1128 -27.15 -22.05 -91.30
N ASP A 1129 -28.06 -22.32 -92.23
CA ASP A 1129 -29.48 -22.53 -91.95
C ASP A 1129 -29.71 -23.71 -91.00
N SER A 1130 -28.96 -24.82 -91.16
CA SER A 1130 -29.01 -25.92 -90.19
C SER A 1130 -28.53 -25.49 -88.80
N VAL A 1131 -27.49 -24.67 -88.68
CA VAL A 1131 -27.02 -24.14 -87.39
C VAL A 1131 -28.12 -23.27 -86.77
N GLN A 1132 -28.64 -22.33 -87.55
CA GLN A 1132 -29.67 -21.39 -87.12
C GLN A 1132 -30.94 -22.12 -86.66
N LYS A 1133 -31.42 -23.14 -87.38
CA LYS A 1133 -32.59 -23.94 -86.97
C LYS A 1133 -32.38 -24.71 -85.66
N LYS A 1134 -31.16 -25.15 -85.39
CA LYS A 1134 -30.80 -25.92 -84.20
C LYS A 1134 -30.40 -25.07 -83.00
N ARG A 1135 -30.36 -23.73 -83.13
CA ARG A 1135 -29.87 -22.80 -82.09
C ARG A 1135 -30.51 -22.94 -80.69
N GLY A 1136 -31.72 -23.48 -80.60
CA GLY A 1136 -32.40 -23.74 -79.33
C GLY A 1136 -31.88 -24.97 -78.56
N ASP A 1137 -31.08 -25.82 -79.20
CA ASP A 1137 -30.43 -27.00 -78.60
C ASP A 1137 -28.92 -26.85 -78.76
N LYS A 1138 -28.23 -26.60 -77.64
CA LYS A 1138 -26.80 -26.27 -77.62
C LYS A 1138 -25.92 -27.38 -78.22
N GLU A 1139 -26.25 -28.64 -77.97
CA GLU A 1139 -25.46 -29.77 -78.47
C GLU A 1139 -25.63 -29.93 -79.99
N GLN A 1140 -26.87 -29.81 -80.46
CA GLN A 1140 -27.17 -29.89 -81.89
C GLN A 1140 -26.64 -28.68 -82.68
N ALA A 1141 -26.69 -27.48 -82.10
CA ALA A 1141 -26.13 -26.28 -82.69
C ALA A 1141 -24.60 -26.37 -82.79
N LEU A 1142 -23.93 -26.87 -81.75
CA LEU A 1142 -22.48 -27.08 -81.76
C LEU A 1142 -22.07 -28.08 -82.85
N GLN A 1143 -22.76 -29.23 -82.96
CA GLN A 1143 -22.50 -30.21 -84.02
C GLN A 1143 -22.71 -29.60 -85.42
N ALA A 1144 -23.72 -28.76 -85.60
CA ALA A 1144 -23.97 -28.07 -86.85
C ALA A 1144 -22.89 -27.00 -87.17
N LEU A 1145 -22.43 -26.24 -86.16
CA LEU A 1145 -21.30 -25.30 -86.29
C LEU A 1145 -20.02 -26.02 -86.68
N GLN A 1146 -19.72 -27.18 -86.08
CA GLN A 1146 -18.55 -27.99 -86.43
C GLN A 1146 -18.63 -28.47 -87.89
N ALA A 1147 -19.81 -28.87 -88.37
CA ALA A 1147 -20.00 -29.24 -89.78
C ALA A 1147 -19.75 -28.05 -90.73
N LEU A 1148 -20.20 -26.85 -90.35
CA LEU A 1148 -19.91 -25.62 -91.11
C LEU A 1148 -18.41 -25.30 -91.07
N GLU A 1149 -17.78 -25.36 -89.90
CA GLU A 1149 -16.33 -25.14 -89.72
C GLU A 1149 -15.49 -26.06 -90.59
N HIS A 1150 -15.84 -27.34 -90.65
CA HIS A 1150 -15.14 -28.33 -91.47
C HIS A 1150 -15.22 -28.00 -92.96
N GLU A 1151 -16.37 -27.57 -93.47
CA GLU A 1151 -16.49 -27.20 -94.88
C GLU A 1151 -15.75 -25.89 -95.18
N VAL A 1152 -15.89 -24.86 -94.34
CA VAL A 1152 -15.16 -23.60 -94.49
C VAL A 1152 -13.66 -23.88 -94.51
N SER A 1153 -13.16 -24.70 -93.59
CA SER A 1153 -11.74 -25.11 -93.54
C SER A 1153 -11.32 -25.88 -94.79
N ALA A 1154 -12.15 -26.79 -95.29
CA ALA A 1154 -11.84 -27.60 -96.47
C ALA A 1154 -11.81 -26.80 -97.78
N GLN A 1155 -12.60 -25.73 -97.85
CA GLN A 1155 -12.76 -24.86 -99.03
C GLN A 1155 -11.92 -23.58 -98.98
N SER A 1156 -11.33 -23.26 -97.82
CA SER A 1156 -10.38 -22.17 -97.64
C SER A 1156 -9.22 -22.27 -98.63
N GLY A 1157 -8.94 -21.16 -99.33
CA GLY A 1157 -7.91 -21.06 -100.37
C GLY A 1157 -8.22 -21.76 -101.69
N LYS A 1158 -9.37 -22.45 -101.80
CA LYS A 1158 -9.83 -23.10 -103.06
C LYS A 1158 -11.00 -22.36 -103.68
N HIS A 1159 -12.09 -22.24 -102.91
CA HIS A 1159 -13.34 -21.61 -103.31
C HIS A 1159 -13.79 -20.52 -102.34
N ILE A 1160 -13.09 -20.38 -101.20
CA ILE A 1160 -13.27 -19.29 -100.23
C ILE A 1160 -11.92 -18.56 -100.11
N GLU A 1161 -11.92 -17.23 -100.22
CA GLU A 1161 -10.73 -16.40 -100.03
C GLU A 1161 -10.12 -16.61 -98.63
N THR A 1162 -8.80 -16.79 -98.54
CA THR A 1162 -8.11 -17.14 -97.30
C THR A 1162 -8.35 -16.12 -96.17
N GLY A 1163 -8.39 -14.82 -96.49
CA GLY A 1163 -8.64 -13.77 -95.50
C GLY A 1163 -10.03 -13.87 -94.90
N PHE A 1164 -11.04 -13.97 -95.76
CA PHE A 1164 -12.42 -14.15 -95.31
C PHE A 1164 -12.65 -15.51 -94.62
N ALA A 1165 -12.05 -16.60 -95.13
CA ALA A 1165 -12.13 -17.91 -94.47
C ALA A 1165 -11.56 -17.85 -93.05
N SER A 1166 -10.46 -17.13 -92.84
CA SER A 1166 -9.85 -16.94 -91.52
C SER A 1166 -10.77 -16.15 -90.59
N LEU A 1167 -11.38 -15.07 -91.09
CA LEU A 1167 -12.37 -14.27 -90.36
C LEU A 1167 -13.58 -15.13 -89.94
N LEU A 1168 -14.20 -15.81 -90.91
CA LEU A 1168 -15.38 -16.64 -90.68
C LEU A 1168 -15.10 -17.83 -89.74
N LEU A 1169 -13.91 -18.44 -89.82
CA LEU A 1169 -13.51 -19.49 -88.88
C LEU A 1169 -13.34 -18.95 -87.46
N ALA A 1170 -12.80 -17.74 -87.30
CA ALA A 1170 -12.72 -17.08 -86.00
C ALA A 1170 -14.12 -16.79 -85.45
N ASP A 1171 -15.05 -16.31 -86.29
CA ASP A 1171 -16.44 -16.06 -85.91
C ASP A 1171 -17.16 -17.36 -85.52
N ILE A 1172 -16.98 -18.44 -86.29
CA ILE A 1172 -17.54 -19.76 -85.96
C ILE A 1172 -17.04 -20.25 -84.62
N ARG A 1173 -15.73 -20.14 -84.34
CA ARG A 1173 -15.16 -20.55 -83.04
C ARG A 1173 -15.68 -19.69 -81.89
N TYR A 1174 -15.83 -18.38 -82.13
CA TYR A 1174 -16.46 -17.49 -81.16
C TYR A 1174 -17.88 -17.98 -80.84
N MET A 1175 -18.69 -18.27 -81.86
CA MET A 1175 -20.05 -18.79 -81.68
C MET A 1175 -20.11 -20.18 -81.01
N GLN A 1176 -19.13 -21.05 -81.25
CA GLN A 1176 -19.02 -22.35 -80.55
C GLN A 1176 -18.69 -22.17 -79.06
N SER A 1177 -18.06 -21.05 -78.67
CA SER A 1177 -17.70 -20.75 -77.28
C SER A 1177 -18.85 -20.16 -76.45
N LEU A 1178 -19.90 -19.64 -77.12
CA LEU A 1178 -21.14 -19.16 -76.51
C LEU A 1178 -22.01 -20.35 -76.04
#